data_AF-A0A7K0ZPR2-F1
#
_entry.id   AF-A0A7K0ZPR2-F1
#
_cell.length_a   1.000
_cell.length_b   1.000
_cell.length_c   1.000
_cell.angle_alpha   90.00
_cell.angle_beta   90.00
_cell.angle_gamma   90.00
#
_symmetry.space_group_name_H-M   'P 1'
#
loop_
_entity.id
_entity.type
_entity.pdbx_description
1 polymer ?
#
loop_
_entity_poly.entity_id
_entity_poly.type
_entity_poly.pdbx_seq_one_letter_code
_entity_poly.pdbx_strand_id
1 'polypeptide(L)'
;MRWWANLDHRRIPRPREVLFHFLIFLTLTTVALAQPLLQLYGNNLTVFSAAQLQGIRVAFFGGLVICVPPLIFIAIEVVVSALLPMHRQLVHRVLVFIAFWLVMLLIFRSAPLGPWPLAFVLTAVAAFGSIRAYIRWSAVMSWIRAMSPMALVVLLVFGIAAKGVIRVPNIGAAKVKLTHQTDAVEGTNRGDMSVALLILDELPLFALLDADGAINKERFPGFAELASASTWYRNDVATSQSTPVAVPSILTGKFPKTGVDPILANYPRNIFTLLGGSMTMDVREIVTLMCPRPMCSKVIFNNANAKDSGSKKASSSGQEFGIPLDFVKDALIVMAHKILPRGLRNHLPPIDNAWGGFAPRTDGAKVDSNHLQSKEVIPRKELADKWHVQGPVSQLPAFDGFIERVSGTSLPTFHMLHTLLPHRPWLLTSDLRTFRSIGLHNKVPDSQVEALNEYRVFLQQLMATDRLILELLTKLKKSANWDRTMLVVTADHGITMEAGVWKRSQVDPAKPETHEDLYRVPLFIKYPDQKVAEVRDCTSSPVDVLPTIAAVKGVESGWKLDGTDLRKGCKNRPNRRVLWPNGEGVVSTGFEAAQERANFYSKMVPFEKGQNGAVSVFPYGTLMDLKVPTSILRDIHVSSWTIDQSSRLKAVETGPLVDIPLEVSGVINIKSQLPSDAVGLMVVDGKVAGMIAGLGGQQAGSSFTYRSMLTAESLTKGSHEVALAIVVGGARKPHVTYAGLPS
;
A
#
# COMPACT_ATOMS: atom_id res chain seq x y z
N MET A 1 64.66 0.47 25.61
CA MET A 1 65.10 -0.90 25.23
C MET A 1 64.58 -1.92 26.24
N ARG A 2 63.44 -2.52 25.96
CA ARG A 2 63.02 -3.90 26.34
C ARG A 2 61.84 -4.22 25.42
N TRP A 3 62.18 -4.15 24.13
CA TRP A 3 61.39 -4.57 23.00
C TRP A 3 61.63 -6.09 22.86
N TRP A 4 60.55 -6.87 22.73
CA TRP A 4 60.54 -8.21 22.15
C TRP A 4 61.14 -9.36 22.97
N ALA A 5 60.44 -9.78 24.03
CA ALA A 5 60.56 -11.15 24.51
C ALA A 5 59.18 -11.65 24.97
N ASN A 6 58.75 -12.78 24.41
CA ASN A 6 57.47 -13.47 24.62
C ASN A 6 56.28 -12.97 23.80
N LEU A 7 56.48 -12.83 22.49
CA LEU A 7 55.38 -12.99 21.55
C LEU A 7 55.22 -14.48 21.22
N ASP A 8 54.39 -15.16 22.02
CA ASP A 8 53.88 -16.50 21.73
C ASP A 8 52.89 -16.39 20.54
N HIS A 9 53.44 -16.27 19.34
CA HIS A 9 52.74 -15.86 18.11
C HIS A 9 51.91 -16.94 17.42
N ARG A 10 51.58 -18.06 18.09
CA ARG A 10 50.78 -19.13 17.46
C ARG A 10 49.66 -19.68 18.33
N ARG A 11 49.03 -18.85 19.17
CA ARG A 11 47.83 -19.30 19.88
C ARG A 11 46.58 -18.87 19.13
N ILE A 12 46.01 -19.83 18.39
CA ILE A 12 44.57 -19.86 18.10
C ILE A 12 43.83 -19.45 19.39
N PRO A 13 42.83 -18.56 19.31
CA PRO A 13 42.02 -18.17 20.46
C PRO A 13 41.62 -19.39 21.29
N ARG A 14 41.89 -19.39 22.60
CA ARG A 14 41.41 -20.48 23.46
C ARG A 14 39.88 -20.51 23.36
N PRO A 15 39.23 -21.67 23.24
CA PRO A 15 37.77 -21.75 23.11
C PRO A 15 37.01 -20.97 24.19
N ARG A 16 37.54 -20.96 25.42
CA ARG A 16 36.97 -20.20 26.55
C ARG A 16 37.00 -18.67 26.36
N GLU A 17 38.04 -18.15 25.71
CA GLU A 17 38.18 -16.71 25.45
C GLU A 17 37.21 -16.27 24.34
N VAL A 18 37.11 -17.06 23.26
CA VAL A 18 36.12 -16.86 22.18
C VAL A 18 34.71 -16.85 22.74
N LEU A 19 34.40 -17.81 23.63
CA LEU A 19 33.10 -17.86 24.30
C LEU A 19 32.83 -16.59 25.12
N PHE A 20 33.79 -16.10 25.90
CA PHE A 20 33.60 -14.89 26.68
C PHE A 20 33.40 -13.65 25.82
N HIS A 21 34.15 -13.50 24.72
CA HIS A 21 33.96 -12.39 23.78
C HIS A 21 32.61 -12.49 23.07
N PHE A 22 32.21 -13.69 22.66
CA PHE A 22 30.88 -13.94 22.09
C PHE A 22 29.75 -13.53 23.04
N LEU A 23 29.83 -13.89 24.33
CA LEU A 23 28.80 -13.50 25.31
C LEU A 23 28.71 -11.98 25.49
N ILE A 24 29.81 -11.25 25.37
CA ILE A 24 29.82 -9.78 25.43
C ILE A 24 29.16 -9.19 24.19
N PHE A 25 29.50 -9.69 22.99
CA PHE A 25 28.83 -9.28 21.76
C PHE A 25 27.35 -9.63 21.78
N LEU A 26 26.97 -10.80 22.31
CA LEU A 26 25.58 -11.22 22.46
C LEU A 26 24.80 -10.22 23.31
N THR A 27 25.32 -9.82 24.47
CA THR A 27 24.67 -8.80 25.32
C THR A 27 24.49 -7.48 24.58
N LEU A 28 25.57 -6.90 24.04
CA LEU A 28 25.53 -5.56 23.45
C LEU A 28 24.66 -5.50 22.18
N THR A 29 24.78 -6.50 21.31
CA THR A 29 23.95 -6.59 20.10
C THR A 29 22.49 -6.94 20.42
N THR A 30 22.22 -7.69 21.50
CA THR A 30 20.85 -7.90 21.97
C THR A 30 20.20 -6.59 22.39
N VAL A 31 20.88 -5.76 23.17
CA VAL A 31 20.37 -4.45 23.60
C VAL A 31 20.17 -3.52 22.41
N ALA A 32 21.20 -3.40 21.55
CA ALA A 32 21.19 -2.41 20.48
C ALA A 32 20.27 -2.77 19.31
N LEU A 33 20.17 -4.07 18.99
CA LEU A 33 19.56 -4.55 17.75
C LEU A 33 18.35 -5.45 18.05
N ALA A 34 18.56 -6.58 18.71
CA ALA A 34 17.54 -7.62 18.78
C ALA A 34 16.32 -7.20 19.62
N GLN A 35 16.55 -6.60 20.78
CA GLN A 35 15.48 -6.15 21.67
C GLN A 35 14.53 -5.15 20.98
N PRO A 36 14.98 -4.03 20.40
CA PRO A 36 14.06 -3.05 19.81
C PRO A 36 13.33 -3.59 18.58
N LEU A 37 13.97 -4.42 17.75
CA LEU A 37 13.33 -5.00 16.57
C LEU A 37 12.32 -6.08 16.95
N LEU A 38 12.69 -7.03 17.80
CA LEU A 38 11.80 -8.12 18.21
C LEU A 38 10.65 -7.61 19.09
N GLN A 39 10.86 -6.58 19.90
CA GLN A 39 9.77 -5.92 20.61
C GLN A 39 8.78 -5.27 19.63
N LEU A 40 9.26 -4.56 18.61
CA LEU A 40 8.40 -3.96 17.59
C LEU A 40 7.59 -5.02 16.84
N TYR A 41 8.24 -6.07 16.37
CA TYR A 41 7.61 -7.12 15.58
C TYR A 41 6.69 -8.00 16.43
N GLY A 42 7.03 -8.25 17.69
CA GLY A 42 6.19 -8.97 18.64
C GLY A 42 4.92 -8.20 19.03
N ASN A 43 4.98 -6.86 19.05
CA ASN A 43 3.83 -6.00 19.35
C ASN A 43 2.99 -5.65 18.10
N ASN A 44 3.45 -6.01 16.90
CA ASN A 44 2.78 -5.70 15.63
C ASN A 44 2.82 -6.94 14.72
N LEU A 45 1.96 -7.93 14.99
CA LEU A 45 2.00 -9.20 14.25
C LEU A 45 1.57 -9.04 12.78
N THR A 46 0.92 -7.92 12.45
CA THR A 46 0.57 -7.53 11.07
C THR A 46 1.75 -7.55 10.10
N VAL A 47 2.97 -7.30 10.59
CA VAL A 47 4.19 -7.37 9.75
C VAL A 47 4.41 -8.79 9.23
N PHE A 48 4.14 -9.80 10.05
CA PHE A 48 4.24 -11.20 9.64
C PHE A 48 3.09 -11.61 8.72
N SER A 49 1.88 -11.10 8.93
CA SER A 49 0.76 -11.39 8.05
C SER A 49 0.89 -10.75 6.68
N ALA A 50 1.34 -9.50 6.60
CA ALA A 50 1.68 -8.87 5.33
C ALA A 50 2.77 -9.65 4.56
N ALA A 51 3.76 -10.21 5.26
CA ALA A 51 4.80 -11.04 4.68
C ALA A 51 4.39 -12.52 4.45
N GLN A 52 3.16 -12.90 4.81
CA GLN A 52 2.67 -14.29 4.76
C GLN A 52 3.56 -15.29 5.53
N LEU A 53 4.18 -14.83 6.63
CA LEU A 53 5.06 -15.60 7.51
C LEU A 53 4.33 -16.08 8.77
N GLN A 54 4.44 -17.38 9.05
CA GLN A 54 3.89 -17.99 10.27
C GLN A 54 4.59 -19.32 10.59
N GLY A 55 4.28 -19.88 11.76
CA GLY A 55 4.81 -21.14 12.25
C GLY A 55 6.27 -21.02 12.71
N ILE A 56 7.03 -22.09 12.49
CA ILE A 56 8.45 -22.19 12.87
C ILE A 56 9.32 -21.10 12.23
N ARG A 57 8.93 -20.56 11.07
CA ARG A 57 9.66 -19.48 10.40
C ARG A 57 9.72 -18.22 11.26
N VAL A 58 8.65 -17.86 11.97
CA VAL A 58 8.64 -16.68 12.85
C VAL A 58 9.59 -16.89 14.05
N ALA A 59 9.59 -18.08 14.63
CA ALA A 59 10.53 -18.43 15.70
C ALA A 59 11.98 -18.41 15.20
N PHE A 60 12.23 -18.93 13.99
CA PHE A 60 13.55 -18.89 13.34
C PHE A 60 14.01 -17.46 13.06
N PHE A 61 13.13 -16.56 12.65
CA PHE A 61 13.45 -15.13 12.52
C PHE A 61 13.91 -14.53 13.86
N GLY A 62 13.20 -14.82 14.95
CA GLY A 62 13.61 -14.40 16.29
C GLY A 62 15.02 -14.89 16.66
N GLY A 63 15.31 -16.16 16.38
CA GLY A 63 16.65 -16.74 16.56
C GLY A 63 17.71 -16.08 15.67
N LEU A 64 17.39 -15.80 14.40
CA LEU A 64 18.29 -15.15 13.45
C LEU A 64 18.69 -13.75 13.95
N VAL A 65 17.71 -12.94 14.38
CA VAL A 65 17.93 -11.58 14.86
C VAL A 65 18.83 -11.54 16.11
N ILE A 66 18.75 -12.55 16.98
CA ILE A 66 19.58 -12.66 18.18
C ILE A 66 20.98 -13.22 17.89
N CYS A 67 21.05 -14.28 17.08
CA CYS A 67 22.30 -15.03 16.90
C CYS A 67 23.21 -14.43 15.82
N VAL A 68 22.66 -13.90 14.73
CA VAL A 68 23.47 -13.47 13.58
C VAL A 68 24.40 -12.29 13.92
N PRO A 69 23.95 -11.19 14.56
CA PRO A 69 24.84 -10.08 14.87
C PRO A 69 26.08 -10.45 15.71
N PRO A 70 25.96 -11.16 16.86
CA PRO A 70 27.13 -11.53 17.64
C PRO A 70 28.01 -12.57 16.92
N LEU A 71 27.42 -13.44 16.09
CA LEU A 71 28.18 -14.37 15.25
C LEU A 71 29.02 -13.65 14.19
N ILE A 72 28.51 -12.57 13.59
CA ILE A 72 29.28 -11.74 12.67
C ILE A 72 30.46 -11.08 13.40
N PHE A 73 30.22 -10.52 14.59
CA PHE A 73 31.29 -9.85 15.36
C PHE A 73 32.39 -10.83 15.76
N ILE A 74 32.03 -12.01 16.27
CA ILE A 74 33.04 -13.01 16.64
C ILE A 74 33.73 -13.60 15.40
N ALA A 75 33.04 -13.78 14.28
CA ALA A 75 33.66 -14.24 13.04
C ALA A 75 34.69 -13.24 12.51
N ILE A 76 34.34 -11.93 12.49
CA ILE A 76 35.29 -10.87 12.15
C ILE A 76 36.49 -10.90 13.10
N GLU A 77 36.26 -11.01 14.41
CA GLU A 77 37.35 -11.07 15.39
C GLU A 77 38.27 -12.27 15.13
N VAL A 78 37.71 -13.46 14.92
CA VAL A 78 38.47 -14.71 14.69
C VAL A 78 39.25 -14.64 13.38
N VAL A 79 38.62 -14.23 12.28
CA VAL A 79 39.24 -14.14 10.95
C VAL A 79 40.37 -13.10 10.95
N VAL A 80 40.10 -11.89 11.45
CA VAL A 80 41.12 -10.83 11.49
C VAL A 80 42.25 -11.19 12.45
N SER A 81 41.95 -11.83 13.59
CA SER A 81 42.99 -12.27 14.53
C SER A 81 43.82 -13.44 13.99
N ALA A 82 43.28 -14.26 13.09
CA ALA A 82 44.03 -15.30 12.40
C ALA A 82 44.99 -14.71 11.36
N LEU A 83 44.57 -13.66 10.64
CA LEU A 83 45.39 -12.95 9.65
C LEU A 83 46.42 -12.00 10.29
N LEU A 84 46.05 -11.35 11.40
CA LEU A 84 46.84 -10.32 12.09
C LEU A 84 46.92 -10.59 13.61
N PRO A 85 47.66 -11.62 14.05
CA PRO A 85 47.70 -12.04 15.46
C PRO A 85 48.15 -10.93 16.42
N MET A 86 49.03 -10.03 15.95
CA MET A 86 49.53 -8.89 16.71
C MET A 86 48.43 -7.89 17.10
N HIS A 87 47.33 -7.82 16.36
CA HIS A 87 46.29 -6.79 16.53
C HIS A 87 45.00 -7.32 17.17
N ARG A 88 44.97 -8.59 17.61
CA ARG A 88 43.78 -9.24 18.19
C ARG A 88 43.07 -8.42 19.27
N GLN A 89 43.81 -7.93 20.27
CA GLN A 89 43.25 -7.14 21.37
C GLN A 89 42.68 -5.79 20.89
N LEU A 90 43.28 -5.20 19.86
CA LEU A 90 42.77 -3.97 19.26
C LEU A 90 41.47 -4.25 18.51
N VAL A 91 41.41 -5.31 17.69
CA VAL A 91 40.22 -5.72 16.94
C VAL A 91 39.03 -5.94 17.89
N HIS A 92 39.23 -6.72 18.95
CA HIS A 92 38.19 -6.94 19.96
C HIS A 92 37.67 -5.62 20.54
N ARG A 93 38.57 -4.72 20.97
CA ARG A 93 38.20 -3.42 21.55
C ARG A 93 37.45 -2.53 20.56
N VAL A 94 37.83 -2.54 19.28
CA VAL A 94 37.14 -1.80 18.21
C VAL A 94 35.73 -2.35 18.02
N LEU A 95 35.56 -3.67 17.96
CA LEU A 95 34.25 -4.31 17.84
C LEU A 95 33.36 -4.02 19.05
N VAL A 96 33.90 -4.08 20.27
CA VAL A 96 33.17 -3.71 21.49
C VAL A 96 32.80 -2.22 21.49
N PHE A 97 33.69 -1.33 21.02
CA PHE A 97 33.38 0.09 20.83
C PHE A 97 32.22 0.28 19.85
N ILE A 98 32.23 -0.39 18.69
CA ILE A 98 31.14 -0.34 17.71
C ILE A 98 29.82 -0.80 18.36
N ALA A 99 29.84 -1.90 19.10
CA ALA A 99 28.65 -2.42 19.78
C ALA A 99 28.11 -1.44 20.83
N PHE A 100 28.97 -0.83 21.65
CA PHE A 100 28.58 0.24 22.57
C PHE A 100 28.03 1.46 21.85
N TRP A 101 28.61 1.81 20.71
CA TRP A 101 28.16 2.95 19.94
C TRP A 101 26.75 2.75 19.38
N LEU A 102 26.42 1.55 18.91
CA LEU A 102 25.06 1.19 18.54
C LEU A 102 24.08 1.33 19.73
N VAL A 103 24.50 0.93 20.94
CA VAL A 103 23.70 1.15 22.16
C VAL A 103 23.52 2.65 22.43
N MET A 104 24.57 3.46 22.32
CA MET A 104 24.48 4.92 22.51
C MET A 104 23.57 5.58 21.46
N LEU A 105 23.65 5.16 20.19
CA LEU A 105 22.75 5.62 19.14
C LEU A 105 21.29 5.31 19.50
N LEU A 106 21.00 4.09 19.96
CA LEU A 106 19.66 3.70 20.40
C LEU A 106 19.15 4.54 21.58
N ILE A 107 19.99 4.77 22.60
CA ILE A 107 19.62 5.56 23.81
C ILE A 107 19.37 7.03 23.44
N PHE A 108 20.26 7.62 22.65
CA PHE A 108 20.23 9.04 22.35
C PHE A 108 19.45 9.40 21.07
N ARG A 109 18.81 8.44 20.39
CA ARG A 109 18.08 8.65 19.12
C ARG A 109 16.98 9.73 19.17
N SER A 110 16.44 9.98 20.37
CA SER A 110 15.37 10.96 20.62
C SER A 110 15.86 12.22 21.33
N ALA A 111 17.13 12.28 21.73
CA ALA A 111 17.69 13.45 22.38
C ALA A 111 17.96 14.57 21.34
N PRO A 112 17.68 15.84 21.66
CA PRO A 112 17.91 16.98 20.77
C PRO A 112 19.40 17.37 20.75
N LEU A 113 20.27 16.48 20.28
CA LEU A 113 21.73 16.66 20.27
C LEU A 113 22.23 17.55 19.11
N GLY A 114 21.35 18.38 18.52
CA GLY A 114 21.65 19.22 17.37
C GLY A 114 21.68 18.45 16.03
N PRO A 115 22.40 18.96 15.02
CA PRO A 115 22.54 18.33 13.71
C PRO A 115 23.05 16.88 13.79
N TRP A 116 22.66 16.04 12.83
CA TRP A 116 23.01 14.61 12.88
C TRP A 116 24.52 14.32 12.98
N PRO A 117 25.45 15.09 12.38
CA PRO A 117 26.89 14.82 12.55
C PRO A 117 27.33 15.03 13.99
N LEU A 118 26.81 16.07 14.66
CA LEU A 118 27.12 16.35 16.06
C LEU A 118 26.57 15.24 16.97
N ALA A 119 25.32 14.82 16.76
CA ALA A 119 24.74 13.70 17.49
C ALA A 119 25.56 12.39 17.32
N PHE A 120 26.07 12.14 16.12
CA PHE A 120 26.89 10.98 15.81
C PHE A 120 28.25 11.02 16.52
N VAL A 121 28.90 12.18 16.57
CA VAL A 121 30.15 12.39 17.32
C VAL A 121 29.91 12.26 18.84
N LEU A 122 28.86 12.89 19.37
CA LEU A 122 28.56 12.83 20.81
C LEU A 122 28.27 11.39 21.29
N THR A 123 27.53 10.62 20.49
CA THR A 123 27.30 9.19 20.79
C THR A 123 28.59 8.36 20.68
N ALA A 124 29.50 8.70 19.77
CA ALA A 124 30.81 8.06 19.67
C ALA A 124 31.70 8.38 20.88
N VAL A 125 31.67 9.63 21.38
CA VAL A 125 32.38 10.05 22.60
C VAL A 125 31.82 9.31 23.83
N ALA A 126 30.50 9.18 23.94
CA ALA A 126 29.88 8.40 25.01
C ALA A 126 30.26 6.90 24.94
N ALA A 127 30.32 6.34 23.72
CA ALA A 127 30.80 4.97 23.50
C ALA A 127 32.29 4.83 23.87
N PHE A 128 33.11 5.87 23.64
CA PHE A 128 34.50 5.90 24.06
C PHE A 128 34.64 5.85 25.59
N GLY A 129 33.81 6.59 26.32
CA GLY A 129 33.73 6.48 27.78
C GLY A 129 33.38 5.07 28.23
N SER A 130 32.41 4.43 27.55
CA SER A 130 31.96 3.06 27.85
C SER A 130 33.05 2.01 27.61
N ILE A 131 33.79 2.09 26.49
CA ILE A 131 34.92 1.17 26.24
C ILE A 131 36.07 1.42 27.22
N ARG A 132 36.32 2.67 27.64
CA ARG A 132 37.32 2.98 28.68
C ARG A 132 36.95 2.35 30.02
N ALA A 133 35.69 2.44 30.43
CA ALA A 133 35.18 1.77 31.63
C ALA A 133 35.30 0.23 31.51
N TYR A 134 34.92 -0.33 30.36
CA TYR A 134 35.03 -1.76 30.05
C TYR A 134 36.47 -2.28 30.19
N ILE A 135 37.46 -1.54 29.68
CA ILE A 135 38.88 -1.92 29.77
C ILE A 135 39.42 -1.71 31.19
N ARG A 136 39.00 -0.64 31.88
CA ARG A 136 39.58 -0.22 33.15
C ARG A 136 39.04 -0.99 34.35
N TRP A 137 37.79 -1.45 34.28
CA TRP A 137 37.07 -2.07 35.39
C TRP A 137 36.57 -3.46 35.00
N SER A 138 37.21 -4.49 35.57
CA SER A 138 36.84 -5.90 35.35
C SER A 138 35.40 -6.22 35.78
N ALA A 139 34.85 -5.44 36.71
CA ALA A 139 33.45 -5.50 37.11
C ALA A 139 32.49 -5.19 35.94
N VAL A 140 32.79 -4.18 35.12
CA VAL A 140 31.97 -3.79 33.97
C VAL A 140 31.97 -4.89 32.90
N MET A 141 33.15 -5.41 32.55
CA MET A 141 33.27 -6.54 31.62
C MET A 141 32.52 -7.77 32.13
N SER A 142 32.67 -8.11 33.41
CA SER A 142 32.01 -9.27 34.02
C SER A 142 30.49 -9.10 34.07
N TRP A 143 30.01 -7.89 34.37
CA TRP A 143 28.59 -7.56 34.39
C TRP A 143 27.95 -7.66 33.00
N ILE A 144 28.58 -7.08 31.96
CA ILE A 144 28.08 -7.17 30.58
C ILE A 144 28.01 -8.64 30.12
N ARG A 145 29.05 -9.42 30.43
CA ARG A 145 29.04 -10.86 30.12
C ARG A 145 27.94 -11.60 30.89
N ALA A 146 27.75 -11.29 32.16
CA ALA A 146 26.71 -11.89 33.01
C ALA A 146 25.28 -11.54 32.54
N MET A 147 25.11 -10.46 31.77
CA MET A 147 23.84 -10.08 31.15
C MET A 147 23.51 -10.85 29.85
N SER A 148 24.39 -11.73 29.36
CA SER A 148 24.12 -12.52 28.15
C SER A 148 22.84 -13.38 28.19
N PRO A 149 22.35 -13.90 29.34
CA PRO A 149 21.05 -14.59 29.39
C PRO A 149 19.85 -13.70 29.02
N MET A 150 20.00 -12.37 29.02
CA MET A 150 18.96 -11.46 28.54
C MET A 150 18.56 -11.74 27.08
N ALA A 151 19.46 -12.27 26.25
CA ALA A 151 19.11 -12.72 24.90
C ALA A 151 17.98 -13.77 24.93
N LEU A 152 18.03 -14.71 25.88
CA LEU A 152 16.97 -15.71 26.06
C LEU A 152 15.68 -15.07 26.56
N VAL A 153 15.77 -14.07 27.45
CA VAL A 153 14.59 -13.31 27.91
C VAL A 153 13.94 -12.58 26.75
N VAL A 154 14.70 -11.88 25.91
CA VAL A 154 14.19 -11.20 24.71
C VAL A 154 13.54 -12.19 23.74
N LEU A 155 14.17 -13.35 23.50
CA LEU A 155 13.60 -14.39 22.64
C LEU A 155 12.29 -14.96 23.21
N LEU A 156 12.23 -15.17 24.53
CA LEU A 156 11.05 -15.69 25.21
C LEU A 156 9.91 -14.67 25.20
N VAL A 157 10.19 -13.40 25.51
CA VAL A 157 9.21 -12.31 25.42
C VAL A 157 8.68 -12.18 24.00
N PHE A 158 9.55 -12.22 22.99
CA PHE A 158 9.14 -12.25 21.59
C PHE A 158 8.27 -13.47 21.27
N GLY A 159 8.66 -14.66 21.72
CA GLY A 159 7.88 -15.89 21.50
C GLY A 159 6.49 -15.86 22.13
N ILE A 160 6.35 -15.22 23.30
CA ILE A 160 5.06 -14.99 23.95
C ILE A 160 4.22 -13.97 23.18
N ALA A 161 4.82 -12.84 22.78
CA ALA A 161 4.15 -11.78 22.03
C ALA A 161 3.69 -12.28 20.65
N ALA A 162 4.55 -13.01 19.93
CA ALA A 162 4.28 -13.59 18.62
C ALA A 162 3.62 -14.99 18.66
N LYS A 163 3.09 -15.43 19.81
CA LYS A 163 2.52 -16.78 19.98
C LYS A 163 1.43 -17.09 18.96
N GLY A 164 0.62 -16.10 18.56
CA GLY A 164 -0.51 -16.27 17.64
C GLY A 164 -0.10 -16.61 16.21
N VAL A 165 1.09 -16.16 15.78
CA VAL A 165 1.66 -16.50 14.46
C VAL A 165 2.65 -17.65 14.54
N ILE A 166 3.27 -17.92 15.69
CA ILE A 166 4.16 -19.08 15.89
C ILE A 166 3.36 -20.37 16.06
N ARG A 167 2.35 -20.37 16.92
CA ARG A 167 1.45 -21.52 17.17
C ARG A 167 0.14 -21.30 16.43
N VAL A 168 0.18 -21.55 15.12
CA VAL A 168 -1.01 -21.45 14.27
C VAL A 168 -2.00 -22.54 14.69
N PRO A 169 -3.24 -22.20 15.06
CA PRO A 169 -4.21 -23.19 15.49
C PRO A 169 -4.65 -24.04 14.29
N ASN A 170 -4.82 -25.34 14.52
CA ASN A 170 -5.33 -26.26 13.51
C ASN A 170 -6.86 -26.21 13.49
N ILE A 171 -7.41 -25.23 12.77
CA ILE A 171 -8.86 -24.99 12.66
C ILE A 171 -9.34 -25.47 11.30
N GLY A 172 -10.31 -26.37 11.30
CA GLY A 172 -11.00 -26.83 10.10
C GLY A 172 -12.28 -26.05 9.81
N ALA A 173 -13.06 -26.53 8.84
CA ALA A 173 -14.39 -26.02 8.58
C ALA A 173 -15.27 -26.10 9.83
N ALA A 174 -16.07 -25.06 10.05
CA ALA A 174 -17.13 -25.08 11.04
C ALA A 174 -18.17 -26.14 10.66
N LYS A 175 -18.74 -26.81 11.67
CA LYS A 175 -19.93 -27.65 11.47
C LYS A 175 -21.12 -26.72 11.30
N VAL A 176 -21.59 -26.57 10.07
CA VAL A 176 -22.71 -25.70 9.72
C VAL A 176 -23.91 -26.54 9.30
N LYS A 177 -25.11 -26.11 9.67
CA LYS A 177 -26.35 -26.61 9.09
C LYS A 177 -26.61 -25.91 7.76
N LEU A 178 -26.96 -26.69 6.73
CA LEU A 178 -27.43 -26.15 5.47
C LEU A 178 -28.95 -26.06 5.51
N THR A 179 -29.50 -24.90 5.18
CA THR A 179 -30.95 -24.71 5.09
C THR A 179 -31.45 -25.08 3.71
N HIS A 180 -32.48 -25.94 3.68
CA HIS A 180 -33.27 -26.25 2.50
C HIS A 180 -34.39 -25.22 2.23
N GLN A 181 -34.50 -24.17 3.05
CA GLN A 181 -35.52 -23.14 2.87
C GLN A 181 -35.34 -22.42 1.53
N THR A 182 -36.42 -22.43 0.77
CA THR A 182 -36.63 -21.92 -0.61
C THR A 182 -36.57 -20.40 -0.75
N ASP A 183 -36.31 -19.67 0.34
CA ASP A 183 -36.26 -18.23 0.29
C ASP A 183 -34.92 -17.76 -0.30
N ALA A 184 -34.99 -17.29 -1.55
CA ALA A 184 -34.19 -16.20 -2.12
C ALA A 184 -32.91 -16.50 -2.92
N VAL A 185 -32.92 -17.53 -3.78
CA VAL A 185 -32.31 -17.45 -5.14
C VAL A 185 -33.16 -18.31 -6.07
N GLU A 186 -33.93 -17.70 -6.98
CA GLU A 186 -34.64 -18.46 -8.02
C GLU A 186 -33.65 -18.93 -9.09
N GLY A 187 -33.70 -20.21 -9.48
CA GLY A 187 -32.92 -20.75 -10.60
C GLY A 187 -31.66 -21.51 -10.20
N THR A 188 -30.66 -20.85 -9.59
CA THR A 188 -29.39 -21.51 -9.25
C THR A 188 -29.47 -22.30 -7.94
N ASN A 189 -29.11 -23.59 -7.99
CA ASN A 189 -28.95 -24.40 -6.79
C ASN A 189 -27.83 -23.86 -5.89
N ARG A 190 -28.10 -23.70 -4.58
CA ARG A 190 -27.11 -23.24 -3.60
C ARG A 190 -25.86 -24.10 -3.56
N GLY A 191 -25.97 -25.39 -3.85
CA GLY A 191 -24.82 -26.29 -3.98
C GLY A 191 -23.84 -25.87 -5.07
N ASP A 192 -24.36 -25.30 -6.17
CA ASP A 192 -23.61 -25.05 -7.40
C ASP A 192 -23.07 -23.60 -7.51
N MET A 193 -23.53 -22.69 -6.65
CA MET A 193 -23.14 -21.28 -6.73
C MET A 193 -21.74 -21.00 -6.16
N SER A 194 -21.04 -20.08 -6.79
CA SER A 194 -19.79 -19.49 -6.33
C SER A 194 -20.03 -18.13 -5.65
N VAL A 195 -19.07 -17.69 -4.84
CA VAL A 195 -19.07 -16.37 -4.21
C VAL A 195 -17.72 -15.73 -4.51
N ALA A 196 -17.73 -14.52 -5.06
CA ALA A 196 -16.54 -13.73 -5.33
C ALA A 196 -16.58 -12.46 -4.47
N LEU A 197 -15.63 -12.33 -3.54
CA LEU A 197 -15.47 -11.18 -2.66
C LEU A 197 -14.20 -10.41 -3.05
N LEU A 198 -14.39 -9.22 -3.61
CA LEU A 198 -13.32 -8.27 -3.93
C LEU A 198 -13.33 -7.14 -2.89
N ILE A 199 -12.20 -6.99 -2.18
CA ILE A 199 -11.98 -5.92 -1.20
C ILE A 199 -10.87 -5.02 -1.75
N LEU A 200 -11.19 -3.75 -1.97
CA LEU A 200 -10.29 -2.68 -2.41
C LEU A 200 -9.78 -1.90 -1.18
N ASP A 201 -8.59 -1.31 -1.30
CA ASP A 201 -7.94 -0.54 -0.22
C ASP A 201 -7.95 0.96 -0.53
N GLU A 202 -8.29 1.81 0.45
CA GLU A 202 -8.35 3.28 0.33
C GLU A 202 -9.28 3.77 -0.81
N LEU A 203 -10.48 3.21 -0.93
CA LEU A 203 -11.48 3.64 -1.92
C LEU A 203 -12.65 4.41 -1.26
N PRO A 204 -12.57 5.75 -1.18
CA PRO A 204 -13.69 6.58 -0.75
C PRO A 204 -14.80 6.62 -1.81
N LEU A 205 -16.06 6.61 -1.37
CA LEU A 205 -17.20 6.63 -2.28
C LEU A 205 -17.28 7.91 -3.10
N PHE A 206 -17.02 9.08 -2.50
CA PHE A 206 -17.18 10.38 -3.14
C PHE A 206 -16.41 10.49 -4.46
N ALA A 207 -15.26 9.81 -4.57
CA ALA A 207 -14.39 9.90 -5.73
C ALA A 207 -14.98 9.23 -6.97
N LEU A 208 -15.95 8.33 -6.80
CA LEU A 208 -16.66 7.65 -7.89
C LEU A 208 -17.89 8.43 -8.39
N LEU A 209 -18.35 9.42 -7.61
CA LEU A 209 -19.64 10.07 -7.85
C LEU A 209 -19.56 11.23 -8.86
N ASP A 210 -20.69 11.52 -9.48
CA ASP A 210 -20.96 12.79 -10.16
C ASP A 210 -21.73 13.76 -9.25
N ALA A 211 -22.17 14.89 -9.82
CA ALA A 211 -22.89 15.94 -9.10
C ALA A 211 -24.24 15.46 -8.52
N ASP A 212 -24.88 14.48 -9.17
CA ASP A 212 -26.20 13.94 -8.81
C ASP A 212 -26.09 12.76 -7.82
N GLY A 213 -24.87 12.36 -7.45
CA GLY A 213 -24.63 11.21 -6.58
C GLY A 213 -24.80 9.87 -7.31
N ALA A 214 -24.78 9.86 -8.64
CA ALA A 214 -24.63 8.63 -9.42
C ALA A 214 -23.13 8.35 -9.66
N ILE A 215 -22.79 7.13 -10.11
CA ILE A 215 -21.41 6.84 -10.53
C ILE A 215 -21.12 7.65 -11.80
N ASN A 216 -20.02 8.42 -11.82
CA ASN A 216 -19.56 9.13 -13.01
C ASN A 216 -19.09 8.11 -14.07
N LYS A 217 -20.02 7.67 -14.92
CA LYS A 217 -19.79 6.63 -15.93
C LYS A 217 -18.77 6.99 -17.00
N GLU A 218 -18.54 8.29 -17.26
CA GLU A 218 -17.55 8.74 -18.23
C GLU A 218 -16.13 8.59 -17.68
N ARG A 219 -15.97 8.69 -16.36
CA ARG A 219 -14.69 8.48 -15.68
C ARG A 219 -14.48 7.03 -15.24
N PHE A 220 -15.55 6.38 -14.75
CA PHE A 220 -15.54 5.05 -14.14
C PHE A 220 -16.57 4.10 -14.78
N PRO A 221 -16.41 3.74 -16.07
CA PRO A 221 -17.33 2.85 -16.76
C PRO A 221 -17.45 1.46 -16.12
N GLY A 222 -16.39 0.94 -15.48
CA GLY A 222 -16.42 -0.36 -14.79
C GLY A 222 -17.34 -0.36 -13.57
N PHE A 223 -17.23 0.63 -12.69
CA PHE A 223 -18.11 0.79 -11.54
C PHE A 223 -19.55 1.16 -11.95
N ALA A 224 -19.73 1.91 -13.04
CA ALA A 224 -21.05 2.17 -13.58
C ALA A 224 -21.71 0.87 -14.08
N GLU A 225 -20.95 0.00 -14.75
CA GLU A 225 -21.41 -1.31 -15.19
C GLU A 225 -21.64 -2.29 -14.03
N LEU A 226 -20.88 -2.14 -12.94
CA LEU A 226 -21.12 -2.87 -11.71
C LEU A 226 -22.44 -2.46 -11.08
N ALA A 227 -22.67 -1.15 -10.96
CA ALA A 227 -23.90 -0.59 -10.41
C ALA A 227 -25.13 -1.01 -11.24
N SER A 228 -25.02 -1.02 -12.58
CA SER A 228 -26.10 -1.42 -13.49
C SER A 228 -26.47 -2.92 -13.43
N ALA A 229 -25.63 -3.73 -12.77
CA ALA A 229 -25.79 -5.17 -12.69
C ALA A 229 -25.92 -5.71 -11.25
N SER A 230 -26.01 -4.83 -10.24
CA SER A 230 -25.98 -5.20 -8.84
C SER A 230 -26.98 -4.43 -7.99
N THR A 231 -27.10 -4.81 -6.72
CA THR A 231 -27.66 -3.94 -5.68
C THR A 231 -26.53 -3.07 -5.13
N TRP A 232 -26.63 -1.75 -5.29
CA TRP A 232 -25.67 -0.78 -4.77
C TRP A 232 -26.16 -0.21 -3.44
N TYR A 233 -25.42 -0.51 -2.37
CA TYR A 233 -25.66 0.01 -1.03
C TYR A 233 -24.84 1.30 -0.84
N ARG A 234 -25.44 2.46 -1.12
CA ARG A 234 -24.70 3.74 -1.22
C ARG A 234 -24.31 4.34 0.12
N ASN A 235 -25.01 3.94 1.18
CA ASN A 235 -24.86 4.48 2.52
C ASN A 235 -24.08 3.51 3.43
N ASP A 236 -23.10 2.77 2.88
CA ASP A 236 -22.22 1.89 3.66
C ASP A 236 -21.14 2.68 4.39
N VAL A 237 -20.89 2.33 5.65
CA VAL A 237 -19.86 2.97 6.49
C VAL A 237 -18.89 1.93 7.02
N ALA A 238 -17.63 2.05 6.58
CA ALA A 238 -16.50 1.30 7.05
C ALA A 238 -16.27 1.46 8.55
N THR A 239 -15.79 0.41 9.19
CA THR A 239 -15.68 0.37 10.65
C THR A 239 -14.37 0.96 11.19
N SER A 240 -13.35 1.14 10.34
CA SER A 240 -12.07 1.74 10.71
C SER A 240 -11.31 2.25 9.49
N GLN A 241 -10.47 3.29 9.64
CA GLN A 241 -9.56 3.77 8.58
C GLN A 241 -8.31 2.89 8.43
N SER A 242 -8.21 1.83 9.23
CA SER A 242 -7.04 0.96 9.30
C SER A 242 -7.40 -0.44 8.78
N THR A 243 -6.80 -0.84 7.67
CA THR A 243 -6.95 -2.17 7.04
C THR A 243 -6.91 -3.36 8.02
N PRO A 244 -5.93 -3.47 8.96
CA PRO A 244 -5.87 -4.57 9.93
C PRO A 244 -7.05 -4.64 10.89
N VAL A 245 -7.86 -3.58 10.97
CA VAL A 245 -9.02 -3.43 11.86
C VAL A 245 -10.32 -3.52 11.05
N ALA A 246 -10.37 -2.89 9.87
CA ALA A 246 -11.55 -2.87 9.00
C ALA A 246 -11.83 -4.23 8.35
N VAL A 247 -10.83 -4.87 7.76
CA VAL A 247 -11.00 -6.13 7.01
C VAL A 247 -11.53 -7.27 7.89
N PRO A 248 -11.05 -7.49 9.12
CA PRO A 248 -11.66 -8.49 10.00
C PRO A 248 -13.17 -8.28 10.22
N SER A 249 -13.65 -7.05 10.19
CA SER A 249 -15.08 -6.74 10.37
C SER A 249 -15.92 -7.26 9.20
N ILE A 250 -15.41 -7.12 7.97
CA ILE A 250 -15.98 -7.73 6.75
C ILE A 250 -16.03 -9.25 6.90
N LEU A 251 -14.90 -9.86 7.28
CA LEU A 251 -14.71 -11.31 7.26
C LEU A 251 -15.36 -12.06 8.43
N THR A 252 -15.74 -11.36 9.50
CA THR A 252 -16.29 -11.98 10.72
C THR A 252 -17.71 -11.55 11.04
N GLY A 253 -18.23 -10.51 10.36
CA GLY A 253 -19.53 -9.94 10.67
C GLY A 253 -19.61 -9.33 12.08
N LYS A 254 -18.46 -8.87 12.60
CA LYS A 254 -18.32 -8.30 13.95
C LYS A 254 -17.73 -6.91 13.91
N PHE A 255 -18.23 -6.04 14.77
CA PHE A 255 -17.58 -4.74 14.93
C PHE A 255 -16.17 -4.91 15.50
N PRO A 256 -15.22 -4.07 15.06
CA PRO A 256 -13.83 -4.27 15.39
C PRO A 256 -13.52 -3.97 16.85
N LYS A 257 -12.38 -4.52 17.30
CA LYS A 257 -11.71 -4.15 18.55
C LYS A 257 -10.32 -3.66 18.22
N THR A 258 -9.87 -2.59 18.87
CA THR A 258 -8.49 -2.10 18.73
C THR A 258 -7.49 -3.03 19.40
N GLY A 259 -6.25 -3.05 18.92
CA GLY A 259 -5.17 -3.85 19.50
C GLY A 259 -5.28 -5.37 19.28
N VAL A 260 -6.07 -5.82 18.31
CA VAL A 260 -6.21 -7.25 17.95
C VAL A 260 -5.68 -7.49 16.54
N ASP A 261 -4.60 -8.25 16.41
CA ASP A 261 -4.00 -8.56 15.10
C ASP A 261 -4.92 -9.41 14.21
N PRO A 262 -4.97 -9.17 12.89
CA PRO A 262 -5.85 -9.86 11.93
C PRO A 262 -5.33 -11.25 11.54
N ILE A 263 -5.21 -12.12 12.53
CA ILE A 263 -4.70 -13.49 12.38
C ILE A 263 -5.73 -14.53 12.82
N LEU A 264 -5.65 -15.73 12.27
CA LEU A 264 -6.57 -16.84 12.54
C LEU A 264 -6.70 -17.16 14.04
N ALA A 265 -5.60 -17.04 14.81
CA ALA A 265 -5.62 -17.27 16.26
C ALA A 265 -6.58 -16.34 17.02
N ASN A 266 -6.73 -15.10 16.55
CA ASN A 266 -7.60 -14.10 17.15
C ASN A 266 -9.01 -14.11 16.55
N TYR A 267 -9.13 -14.53 15.29
CA TYR A 267 -10.39 -14.59 14.55
C TYR A 267 -10.69 -16.01 14.02
N PRO A 268 -10.88 -17.01 14.91
CA PRO A 268 -11.12 -18.40 14.52
C PRO A 268 -12.52 -18.64 13.93
N ARG A 269 -13.44 -17.69 14.10
CA ARG A 269 -14.79 -17.69 13.53
C ARG A 269 -14.87 -16.60 12.48
N ASN A 270 -14.61 -16.98 11.25
CA ASN A 270 -14.55 -16.08 10.09
C ASN A 270 -15.17 -16.75 8.85
N ILE A 271 -15.32 -15.99 7.77
CA ILE A 271 -15.93 -16.45 6.51
C ILE A 271 -15.27 -17.71 5.95
N PHE A 272 -13.95 -17.86 6.07
CA PHE A 272 -13.22 -19.03 5.56
C PHE A 272 -13.60 -20.29 6.33
N THR A 273 -13.58 -20.21 7.66
CA THR A 273 -14.00 -21.33 8.51
C THR A 273 -15.49 -21.63 8.35
N LEU A 274 -16.31 -20.63 8.04
CA LEU A 274 -17.75 -20.81 7.83
C LEU A 274 -18.07 -21.54 6.52
N LEU A 275 -17.46 -21.09 5.41
CA LEU A 275 -17.77 -21.60 4.07
C LEU A 275 -16.93 -22.80 3.65
N GLY A 276 -15.79 -23.05 4.32
CA GLY A 276 -14.83 -24.05 3.85
C GLY A 276 -15.26 -25.50 4.03
N GLY A 277 -16.43 -25.75 4.62
CA GLY A 277 -17.09 -27.06 4.60
C GLY A 277 -18.06 -27.25 3.43
N SER A 278 -18.45 -26.18 2.74
CA SER A 278 -19.45 -26.20 1.67
C SER A 278 -18.93 -25.73 0.31
N MET A 279 -17.72 -25.18 0.25
CA MET A 279 -17.13 -24.62 -0.97
C MET A 279 -15.62 -24.88 -1.04
N THR A 280 -15.09 -24.92 -2.27
CA THR A 280 -13.64 -24.81 -2.50
C THR A 280 -13.18 -23.39 -2.17
N MET A 281 -11.92 -23.22 -1.76
CA MET A 281 -11.36 -21.94 -1.35
C MET A 281 -10.30 -21.44 -2.34
N ASP A 282 -10.51 -20.24 -2.89
CA ASP A 282 -9.52 -19.48 -3.66
C ASP A 282 -9.33 -18.13 -2.99
N VAL A 283 -8.35 -18.04 -2.09
CA VAL A 283 -8.20 -16.88 -1.20
C VAL A 283 -6.83 -16.23 -1.39
N ARG A 284 -6.87 -14.91 -1.57
CA ARG A 284 -5.71 -14.02 -1.55
C ARG A 284 -5.94 -12.95 -0.49
N GLU A 285 -5.29 -13.17 0.66
CA GLU A 285 -5.21 -12.21 1.75
C GLU A 285 -4.00 -11.29 1.56
N ILE A 286 -4.22 -9.98 1.73
CA ILE A 286 -3.16 -9.00 1.99
C ILE A 286 -3.37 -8.43 3.38
N VAL A 287 -2.27 -8.15 4.10
CA VAL A 287 -2.24 -7.62 5.48
C VAL A 287 -2.82 -8.56 6.55
N THR A 288 -3.60 -9.58 6.17
CA THR A 288 -4.31 -10.51 7.05
C THR A 288 -3.79 -11.95 6.88
N LEU A 289 -3.96 -12.77 7.93
CA LEU A 289 -3.66 -14.21 7.94
C LEU A 289 -4.78 -14.94 8.68
N MET A 290 -6.02 -14.76 8.23
CA MET A 290 -7.22 -15.30 8.87
C MET A 290 -7.69 -16.60 8.22
N CYS A 291 -7.24 -16.95 7.00
CA CYS A 291 -7.61 -18.24 6.41
C CYS A 291 -6.76 -19.42 6.96
N PRO A 292 -7.39 -20.52 7.39
CA PRO A 292 -6.66 -21.74 7.72
C PRO A 292 -5.89 -22.32 6.52
N ARG A 293 -4.58 -22.56 6.71
CA ARG A 293 -3.70 -23.13 5.69
C ARG A 293 -4.24 -24.39 5.00
N PRO A 294 -4.74 -25.42 5.73
CA PRO A 294 -5.22 -26.63 5.07
C PRO A 294 -6.36 -26.40 4.07
N MET A 295 -7.09 -25.30 4.22
CA MET A 295 -8.22 -24.92 3.39
C MET A 295 -7.76 -24.03 2.22
N CYS A 296 -6.90 -23.04 2.49
CA CYS A 296 -6.48 -22.05 1.49
C CYS A 296 -5.18 -22.36 0.73
N SER A 297 -4.46 -23.45 1.06
CA SER A 297 -3.26 -23.85 0.31
C SER A 297 -3.55 -24.69 -0.94
N LYS A 298 -4.80 -25.11 -1.17
CA LYS A 298 -5.22 -25.96 -2.29
C LYS A 298 -6.09 -25.17 -3.27
N VAL A 299 -5.48 -24.53 -4.25
CA VAL A 299 -6.23 -24.03 -5.41
C VAL A 299 -6.38 -25.20 -6.39
N ILE A 300 -7.56 -25.81 -6.48
CA ILE A 300 -7.84 -26.90 -7.42
C ILE A 300 -8.43 -26.30 -8.70
N PHE A 301 -7.68 -26.32 -9.81
CA PHE A 301 -8.22 -26.05 -11.15
C PHE A 301 -7.86 -27.19 -12.10
N ASN A 302 -8.88 -27.76 -12.76
CA ASN A 302 -8.72 -28.62 -13.91
C ASN A 302 -8.73 -27.75 -15.18
N ASN A 303 -7.55 -27.31 -15.63
CA ASN A 303 -7.40 -26.84 -17.00
C ASN A 303 -6.00 -27.19 -17.51
N ALA A 304 -5.92 -28.13 -18.45
CA ALA A 304 -4.68 -28.74 -18.94
C ALA A 304 -3.74 -27.78 -19.70
N ASN A 305 -4.15 -26.52 -19.94
CA ASN A 305 -3.40 -25.54 -20.74
C ASN A 305 -3.14 -24.20 -20.02
N ALA A 306 -3.51 -24.05 -18.74
CA ALA A 306 -3.15 -22.85 -17.99
C ALA A 306 -1.79 -23.08 -17.31
N LYS A 307 -0.72 -22.49 -17.86
CA LYS A 307 0.54 -22.36 -17.13
C LYS A 307 0.24 -21.54 -15.86
N ASP A 308 0.17 -22.23 -14.73
CA ASP A 308 0.00 -21.66 -13.40
C ASP A 308 1.13 -20.66 -13.15
N SER A 309 0.84 -19.39 -13.38
CA SER A 309 1.80 -18.29 -13.24
C SER A 309 1.54 -17.48 -11.97
N GLY A 310 0.69 -17.92 -11.05
CA GLY A 310 0.40 -17.18 -9.81
C GLY A 310 1.03 -17.77 -8.54
N SER A 311 1.44 -19.04 -8.57
CA SER A 311 2.18 -19.64 -7.46
C SER A 311 3.65 -19.75 -7.87
N LYS A 312 4.56 -19.09 -7.12
CA LYS A 312 5.81 -19.83 -6.84
C LYS A 312 5.30 -21.14 -6.28
N LYS A 313 5.51 -22.24 -7.01
CA LYS A 313 5.13 -23.60 -6.63
C LYS A 313 4.88 -23.64 -5.14
N ALA A 314 3.61 -23.71 -4.72
CA ALA A 314 3.32 -24.31 -3.44
C ALA A 314 3.66 -25.79 -3.63
N SER A 315 4.97 -26.06 -3.62
CA SER A 315 5.57 -27.37 -3.61
C SER A 315 5.08 -28.01 -2.32
N SER A 316 3.96 -28.71 -2.43
CA SER A 316 3.77 -29.93 -1.68
C SER A 316 5.04 -30.76 -1.89
N SER A 317 5.81 -30.93 -0.81
CA SER A 317 6.97 -31.83 -0.64
C SER A 317 8.39 -31.24 -0.58
N GLY A 318 8.59 -29.92 -0.47
CA GLY A 318 9.89 -29.34 -0.13
C GLY A 318 9.78 -28.17 0.84
N GLN A 319 9.96 -28.42 2.15
CA GLN A 319 10.09 -27.35 3.14
C GLN A 319 11.34 -26.51 2.82
N GLU A 320 11.19 -25.41 2.07
CA GLU A 320 12.18 -24.33 2.11
C GLU A 320 12.23 -23.80 3.54
N PHE A 321 13.23 -24.24 4.29
CA PHE A 321 13.49 -23.84 5.66
C PHE A 321 14.25 -22.50 5.60
N GLY A 322 13.53 -21.38 5.46
CA GLY A 322 14.16 -20.06 5.32
C GLY A 322 13.20 -18.89 5.46
N ILE A 323 13.79 -17.72 5.76
CA ILE A 323 13.11 -16.41 5.72
C ILE A 323 13.40 -15.80 4.35
N PRO A 324 12.38 -15.27 3.63
CA PRO A 324 12.61 -14.57 2.37
C PRO A 324 13.63 -13.45 2.55
N LEU A 325 14.61 -13.36 1.63
CA LEU A 325 15.67 -12.34 1.72
C LEU A 325 15.12 -10.92 1.73
N ASP A 326 14.02 -10.66 1.01
CA ASP A 326 13.39 -9.34 0.97
C ASP A 326 12.82 -8.94 2.33
N PHE A 327 12.24 -9.89 3.08
CA PHE A 327 11.80 -9.63 4.46
C PHE A 327 12.98 -9.30 5.38
N VAL A 328 14.14 -9.93 5.18
CA VAL A 328 15.36 -9.60 5.93
C VAL A 328 15.85 -8.18 5.59
N LYS A 329 15.82 -7.79 4.31
CA LYS A 329 16.17 -6.42 3.89
C LYS A 329 15.23 -5.38 4.51
N ASP A 330 13.93 -5.65 4.53
CA ASP A 330 12.95 -4.78 5.17
C ASP A 330 13.22 -4.64 6.67
N ALA A 331 13.49 -5.76 7.36
CA ALA A 331 13.84 -5.75 8.78
C ALA A 331 15.11 -4.92 9.06
N LEU A 332 16.10 -4.93 8.17
CA LEU A 332 17.29 -4.08 8.27
C LEU A 332 16.96 -2.60 8.11
N ILE A 333 16.06 -2.23 7.19
CA ILE A 333 15.62 -0.84 7.02
C ILE A 333 14.85 -0.36 8.25
N VAL A 334 13.96 -1.20 8.79
CA VAL A 334 13.24 -0.91 10.03
C VAL A 334 14.20 -0.78 11.20
N MET A 335 15.23 -1.63 11.28
CA MET A 335 16.28 -1.52 12.29
C MET A 335 17.04 -0.18 12.18
N ALA A 336 17.40 0.23 10.97
CA ALA A 336 18.07 1.52 10.73
C ALA A 336 17.20 2.70 11.20
N HIS A 337 15.88 2.65 10.96
CA HIS A 337 14.91 3.61 11.49
C HIS A 337 14.77 3.60 13.02
N LYS A 338 15.12 2.49 13.68
CA LYS A 338 15.10 2.41 15.15
C LYS A 338 16.36 2.95 15.79
N ILE A 339 17.52 2.82 15.14
CA ILE A 339 18.82 3.12 15.75
C ILE A 339 19.35 4.49 15.35
N LEU A 340 19.15 4.92 14.10
CA LEU A 340 19.81 6.12 13.59
C LEU A 340 19.21 7.44 14.16
N PRO A 341 20.03 8.51 14.28
CA PRO A 341 19.54 9.85 14.63
C PRO A 341 18.53 10.39 13.60
N ARG A 342 17.67 11.34 14.01
CA ARG A 342 16.59 11.90 13.16
C ARG A 342 17.07 12.33 11.77
N GLY A 343 18.17 13.07 11.66
CA GLY A 343 18.66 13.56 10.37
C GLY A 343 19.07 12.46 9.38
N LEU A 344 19.67 11.36 9.86
CA LEU A 344 20.00 10.20 9.02
C LEU A 344 18.76 9.39 8.65
N ARG A 345 17.79 9.26 9.57
CA ARG A 345 16.51 8.57 9.30
C ARG A 345 15.72 9.19 8.16
N ASN A 346 15.82 10.51 8.00
CA ASN A 346 15.16 11.22 6.92
C ASN A 346 15.71 10.87 5.52
N HIS A 347 16.90 10.26 5.44
CA HIS A 347 17.50 9.77 4.19
C HIS A 347 17.22 8.29 3.92
N LEU A 348 16.61 7.58 4.88
CA LEU A 348 16.19 6.20 4.69
C LEU A 348 14.87 6.15 3.92
N PRO A 349 14.57 5.03 3.25
CA PRO A 349 13.26 4.82 2.66
C PRO A 349 12.14 4.92 3.70
N PRO A 350 10.98 5.49 3.35
CA PRO A 350 9.83 5.53 4.24
C PRO A 350 9.33 4.11 4.59
N ILE A 351 8.93 3.89 5.84
CA ILE A 351 8.42 2.60 6.36
C ILE A 351 6.98 2.69 6.90
N ASP A 352 6.34 3.83 6.72
CA ASP A 352 5.00 4.20 7.20
C ASP A 352 3.92 4.06 6.11
N ASN A 353 4.33 3.79 4.87
CA ASN A 353 3.44 3.70 3.71
C ASN A 353 3.10 2.28 3.28
N ALA A 354 3.85 1.29 3.77
CA ALA A 354 3.70 -0.09 3.37
C ALA A 354 4.10 -0.99 4.54
N TRP A 355 3.76 -2.27 4.44
CA TRP A 355 4.14 -3.27 5.44
C TRP A 355 5.43 -4.02 5.08
N GLY A 356 6.01 -3.74 3.91
CA GLY A 356 7.26 -4.33 3.41
C GLY A 356 7.63 -3.75 2.04
N GLY A 357 8.76 -4.20 1.48
CA GLY A 357 9.31 -3.71 0.22
C GLY A 357 9.93 -2.32 0.34
N PHE A 358 10.60 -2.00 1.45
CA PHE A 358 11.09 -0.64 1.72
C PHE A 358 12.34 -0.26 0.93
N ALA A 359 13.11 -1.24 0.46
CA ALA A 359 14.39 -0.97 -0.18
C ALA A 359 14.20 -0.14 -1.48
N PRO A 360 14.92 1.00 -1.64
CA PRO A 360 14.89 1.78 -2.87
C PRO A 360 15.70 0.99 -3.91
N ARG A 361 15.09 0.65 -5.04
CA ARG A 361 15.80 -0.10 -6.08
C ARG A 361 16.43 0.89 -7.07
N THR A 362 17.76 0.81 -7.19
CA THR A 362 18.64 1.69 -7.98
C THR A 362 18.67 1.39 -9.48
N ASP A 363 17.81 0.49 -9.96
CA ASP A 363 18.03 -0.13 -11.26
C ASP A 363 17.04 0.48 -12.26
N GLY A 364 17.36 1.69 -12.72
CA GLY A 364 16.98 2.09 -14.08
C GLY A 364 17.70 1.18 -15.05
N ALA A 365 17.22 -0.05 -15.22
CA ALA A 365 17.72 -0.96 -16.22
C ALA A 365 17.52 -0.28 -17.58
N LYS A 366 18.64 0.07 -18.24
CA LYS A 366 18.65 0.41 -19.66
C LYS A 366 17.94 -0.73 -20.38
N VAL A 367 16.75 -0.45 -20.92
CA VAL A 367 16.04 -1.38 -21.78
C VAL A 367 16.86 -1.51 -23.05
N ASP A 368 17.39 -2.70 -23.29
CA ASP A 368 17.97 -3.06 -24.58
C ASP A 368 16.80 -3.22 -25.57
N SER A 369 16.70 -2.28 -26.51
CA SER A 369 15.55 -2.05 -27.39
C SER A 369 15.35 -3.14 -28.46
N ASN A 370 16.18 -4.19 -28.47
CA ASN A 370 16.20 -5.20 -29.52
C ASN A 370 15.23 -6.39 -29.32
N HIS A 371 14.48 -6.48 -28.22
CA HIS A 371 13.56 -7.60 -27.95
C HIS A 371 12.06 -7.31 -28.16
N LEU A 372 11.66 -6.13 -28.63
CA LEU A 372 10.25 -5.73 -28.78
C LEU A 372 9.65 -5.94 -30.19
N GLN A 373 10.29 -6.75 -31.05
CA GLN A 373 9.77 -7.05 -32.39
C GLN A 373 8.94 -8.35 -32.48
N SER A 374 8.74 -9.10 -31.40
CA SER A 374 7.82 -10.25 -31.42
C SER A 374 6.39 -9.84 -31.10
N LYS A 375 5.42 -10.25 -31.94
CA LYS A 375 3.96 -10.07 -31.77
C LYS A 375 3.37 -10.89 -30.59
N GLU A 376 4.17 -11.32 -29.62
CA GLU A 376 3.66 -12.05 -28.45
C GLU A 376 3.18 -11.08 -27.38
N VAL A 377 1.92 -11.24 -26.95
CA VAL A 377 1.37 -10.55 -25.78
C VAL A 377 2.10 -11.10 -24.54
N ILE A 378 3.11 -10.37 -24.08
CA ILE A 378 3.83 -10.71 -22.84
C ILE A 378 2.84 -10.58 -21.66
N PRO A 379 2.67 -11.62 -20.82
CA PRO A 379 1.79 -11.54 -19.65
C PRO A 379 2.21 -10.39 -18.71
N ARG A 380 1.25 -9.64 -18.16
CA ARG A 380 1.51 -8.51 -17.21
C ARG A 380 2.39 -8.91 -16.03
N LYS A 381 2.37 -10.19 -15.65
CA LYS A 381 3.25 -10.77 -14.63
C LYS A 381 4.74 -10.67 -15.00
N GLU A 382 5.12 -11.10 -16.20
CA GLU A 382 6.53 -11.05 -16.63
C GLU A 382 7.00 -9.60 -16.72
N LEU A 383 6.10 -8.69 -17.06
CA LEU A 383 6.33 -7.25 -16.97
C LEU A 383 6.47 -6.79 -15.51
N ALA A 384 5.55 -7.11 -14.60
CA ALA A 384 5.65 -6.72 -13.19
C ALA A 384 6.94 -7.23 -12.51
N ASP A 385 7.36 -8.46 -12.82
CA ASP A 385 8.61 -9.06 -12.35
C ASP A 385 9.84 -8.35 -12.95
N LYS A 386 9.79 -7.98 -14.24
CA LYS A 386 10.84 -7.26 -15.00
C LYS A 386 10.93 -5.77 -14.64
N TRP A 387 9.82 -5.13 -14.28
CA TRP A 387 9.71 -3.72 -13.90
C TRP A 387 9.85 -3.50 -12.38
N HIS A 388 10.02 -4.57 -11.60
CA HIS A 388 10.32 -4.53 -10.16
C HIS A 388 9.37 -3.64 -9.33
N VAL A 389 8.09 -3.55 -9.73
CA VAL A 389 7.16 -2.57 -9.16
C VAL A 389 6.69 -3.00 -7.77
N GLN A 390 6.78 -2.11 -6.79
CA GLN A 390 6.38 -2.34 -5.39
C GLN A 390 4.95 -1.86 -5.14
N GLY A 391 4.37 -2.25 -3.99
CA GLY A 391 3.07 -1.74 -3.54
C GLY A 391 1.90 -2.21 -4.42
N PRO A 392 0.88 -1.37 -4.64
CA PRO A 392 -0.35 -1.71 -5.37
C PRO A 392 -0.13 -2.32 -6.76
N VAL A 393 0.84 -1.80 -7.52
CA VAL A 393 1.10 -2.25 -8.89
C VAL A 393 1.55 -3.71 -8.95
N SER A 394 2.27 -4.17 -7.91
CA SER A 394 2.69 -5.57 -7.80
C SER A 394 1.51 -6.55 -7.69
N GLN A 395 0.31 -6.06 -7.37
CA GLN A 395 -0.90 -6.87 -7.19
C GLN A 395 -1.72 -7.04 -8.47
N LEU A 396 -1.35 -6.39 -9.58
CA LEU A 396 -2.05 -6.56 -10.86
C LEU A 396 -2.12 -8.03 -11.31
N PRO A 397 -1.05 -8.85 -11.24
CA PRO A 397 -1.15 -10.27 -11.58
C PRO A 397 -2.08 -11.06 -10.66
N ALA A 398 -2.21 -10.66 -9.38
CA ALA A 398 -3.14 -11.30 -8.45
C ALA A 398 -4.60 -10.98 -8.83
N PHE A 399 -4.85 -9.75 -9.28
CA PHE A 399 -6.14 -9.31 -9.81
C PHE A 399 -6.48 -10.02 -11.13
N ASP A 400 -5.55 -10.04 -12.10
CA ASP A 400 -5.73 -10.75 -13.37
C ASP A 400 -6.06 -12.24 -13.10
N GLY A 401 -5.31 -12.88 -12.20
CA GLY A 401 -5.57 -14.25 -11.80
C GLY A 401 -6.94 -14.43 -11.13
N PHE A 402 -7.42 -13.46 -10.34
CA PHE A 402 -8.77 -13.50 -9.76
C PHE A 402 -9.84 -13.43 -10.86
N ILE A 403 -9.69 -12.56 -11.85
CA ILE A 403 -10.58 -12.47 -13.02
C ILE A 403 -10.68 -13.82 -13.75
N GLU A 404 -9.53 -14.45 -14.02
CA GLU A 404 -9.47 -15.77 -14.66
C GLU A 404 -10.19 -16.84 -13.83
N ARG A 405 -9.90 -16.91 -12.53
CA ARG A 405 -10.40 -17.98 -11.64
C ARG A 405 -11.90 -17.86 -11.38
N VAL A 406 -12.41 -16.65 -11.14
CA VAL A 406 -13.84 -16.40 -10.93
C VAL A 406 -14.63 -16.71 -12.20
N SER A 407 -14.11 -16.33 -13.37
CA SER A 407 -14.81 -16.54 -14.64
C SER A 407 -14.70 -17.98 -15.16
N GLY A 408 -13.64 -18.70 -14.80
CA GLY A 408 -13.31 -20.02 -15.36
C GLY A 408 -13.63 -21.23 -14.47
N THR A 409 -14.01 -21.04 -13.21
CA THR A 409 -14.25 -22.19 -12.30
C THR A 409 -15.44 -23.04 -12.75
N SER A 410 -15.30 -24.36 -12.64
CA SER A 410 -16.39 -25.32 -12.79
C SER A 410 -16.98 -25.76 -11.46
N LEU A 411 -16.22 -25.60 -10.36
CA LEU A 411 -16.60 -26.01 -9.02
C LEU A 411 -17.14 -24.83 -8.20
N PRO A 412 -18.10 -25.06 -7.29
CA PRO A 412 -18.56 -24.07 -6.32
C PRO A 412 -17.38 -23.59 -5.46
N THR A 413 -17.02 -22.32 -5.62
CA THR A 413 -15.78 -21.76 -5.05
C THR A 413 -16.06 -20.44 -4.36
N PHE A 414 -15.50 -20.26 -3.16
CA PHE A 414 -15.36 -18.96 -2.52
C PHE A 414 -14.04 -18.34 -2.99
N HIS A 415 -14.16 -17.38 -3.91
CA HIS A 415 -13.06 -16.55 -4.36
C HIS A 415 -12.99 -15.30 -3.49
N MET A 416 -11.81 -15.00 -2.94
CA MET A 416 -11.56 -13.74 -2.26
C MET A 416 -10.26 -13.13 -2.74
N LEU A 417 -10.33 -11.86 -3.12
CA LEU A 417 -9.17 -11.02 -3.33
C LEU A 417 -9.30 -9.78 -2.47
N HIS A 418 -8.40 -9.64 -1.50
CA HIS A 418 -8.12 -8.34 -0.89
C HIS A 418 -6.87 -7.77 -1.57
N THR A 419 -7.01 -6.62 -2.22
CA THR A 419 -5.94 -5.99 -3.02
C THR A 419 -5.63 -4.59 -2.49
N LEU A 420 -4.37 -4.18 -2.60
CA LEU A 420 -3.92 -2.82 -2.29
C LEU A 420 -4.32 -1.81 -3.39
N LEU A 421 -5.21 -2.12 -4.32
CA LEU A 421 -5.68 -1.12 -5.29
C LEU A 421 -6.94 -0.44 -4.73
N PRO A 422 -7.08 0.90 -4.83
CA PRO A 422 -6.13 1.90 -5.35
C PRO A 422 -5.17 2.55 -4.31
N HIS A 423 -4.85 1.91 -3.17
CA HIS A 423 -3.91 2.39 -2.13
C HIS A 423 -2.63 3.04 -2.68
N ARG A 424 -1.98 3.91 -1.93
CA ARG A 424 -0.71 4.57 -2.31
C ARG A 424 0.53 3.63 -2.26
N PRO A 425 1.65 3.89 -2.95
CA PRO A 425 1.88 4.97 -3.90
C PRO A 425 1.04 4.80 -5.16
N TRP A 426 0.52 5.91 -5.67
CA TRP A 426 -0.25 5.95 -6.91
C TRP A 426 0.71 6.06 -8.07
N LEU A 427 0.85 4.97 -8.82
CA LEU A 427 1.85 4.84 -9.88
C LEU A 427 1.22 4.40 -11.20
N LEU A 428 -0.09 4.14 -11.25
CA LEU A 428 -0.81 3.69 -12.44
C LEU A 428 -1.52 4.84 -13.12
N THR A 429 -1.42 4.84 -14.45
CA THR A 429 -2.25 5.66 -15.34
C THR A 429 -3.59 4.97 -15.59
N SER A 430 -4.59 5.71 -16.08
CA SER A 430 -5.91 5.14 -16.43
C SER A 430 -5.85 3.95 -17.41
N ASP A 431 -4.78 3.83 -18.20
CA ASP A 431 -4.56 2.77 -19.18
C ASP A 431 -3.56 1.69 -18.74
N LEU A 432 -3.26 1.60 -17.42
CA LEU A 432 -2.38 0.58 -16.81
C LEU A 432 -0.90 0.69 -17.22
N ARG A 433 -0.49 1.83 -17.77
CA ARG A 433 0.92 2.23 -17.78
C ARG A 433 1.33 2.69 -16.38
N THR A 434 2.64 2.89 -16.19
CA THR A 434 3.15 3.46 -14.95
C THR A 434 3.64 4.88 -15.15
N PHE A 435 3.74 5.63 -14.06
CA PHE A 435 4.46 6.90 -14.05
C PHE A 435 5.12 7.11 -12.69
N ARG A 436 6.24 7.82 -12.71
CA ARG A 436 6.86 8.31 -11.48
C ARG A 436 6.22 9.62 -11.05
N SER A 437 5.55 9.63 -9.90
CA SER A 437 5.02 10.86 -9.33
C SER A 437 6.13 11.76 -8.77
N ILE A 438 6.14 13.05 -9.16
CA ILE A 438 7.10 14.08 -8.76
C ILE A 438 6.68 14.63 -7.39
N GLY A 439 6.93 13.84 -6.34
CA GLY A 439 6.68 14.27 -4.96
C GLY A 439 5.25 14.02 -4.50
N LEU A 440 4.91 12.76 -4.25
CA LEU A 440 3.87 12.41 -3.29
C LEU A 440 4.51 12.44 -1.91
N HIS A 441 4.08 13.37 -1.05
CA HIS A 441 4.62 13.49 0.28
C HIS A 441 3.81 12.66 1.29
N ASN A 442 4.50 12.03 2.24
CA ASN A 442 3.93 11.52 3.51
C ASN A 442 3.55 12.67 4.46
N LYS A 443 3.36 13.85 3.91
CA LYS A 443 3.00 15.05 4.63
C LYS A 443 1.54 15.39 4.32
N VAL A 444 0.95 16.12 5.24
CA VAL A 444 -0.27 16.86 4.99
C VAL A 444 -0.01 17.77 3.80
N PRO A 445 -0.92 17.85 2.80
CA PRO A 445 -0.79 18.84 1.75
C PRO A 445 -0.76 20.24 2.38
N ASP A 446 0.32 20.98 2.15
CA ASP A 446 0.57 22.29 2.76
C ASP A 446 -0.25 23.39 2.05
N SER A 447 -0.87 23.07 0.89
CA SER A 447 -1.71 23.99 0.12
C SER A 447 -2.84 23.29 -0.65
N GLN A 448 -3.82 24.06 -1.12
CA GLN A 448 -4.89 23.58 -2.01
C GLN A 448 -4.37 23.06 -3.35
N VAL A 449 -3.27 23.63 -3.88
CA VAL A 449 -2.66 23.18 -5.14
C VAL A 449 -2.01 21.81 -4.97
N GLU A 450 -1.39 21.56 -3.82
CA GLU A 450 -0.86 20.23 -3.50
C GLU A 450 -1.96 19.20 -3.34
N ALA A 451 -3.03 19.53 -2.60
CA ALA A 451 -4.21 18.67 -2.45
C ALA A 451 -4.84 18.31 -3.81
N LEU A 452 -5.00 19.30 -4.70
CA LEU A 452 -5.45 19.09 -6.08
C LEU A 452 -4.55 18.11 -6.83
N ASN A 453 -3.23 18.32 -6.80
CA ASN A 453 -2.28 17.45 -7.51
C ASN A 453 -2.29 16.02 -6.98
N GLU A 454 -2.38 15.84 -5.65
CA GLU A 454 -2.53 14.51 -5.04
C GLU A 454 -3.83 13.83 -5.47
N TYR A 455 -4.95 14.56 -5.47
CA TYR A 455 -6.24 14.01 -5.87
C TYR A 455 -6.23 13.55 -7.34
N ARG A 456 -5.62 14.32 -8.26
CA ARG A 456 -5.47 13.90 -9.67
C ARG A 456 -4.67 12.62 -9.82
N VAL A 457 -3.57 12.49 -9.08
CA VAL A 457 -2.71 11.31 -9.09
C VAL A 457 -3.45 10.08 -8.55
N PHE A 458 -4.22 10.24 -7.46
CA PHE A 458 -5.12 9.21 -6.96
C PHE A 458 -6.18 8.80 -8.01
N LEU A 459 -6.81 9.77 -8.67
CA LEU A 459 -7.83 9.49 -9.70
C LEU A 459 -7.27 8.66 -10.85
N GLN A 460 -6.00 8.84 -11.26
CA GLN A 460 -5.39 8.01 -12.29
C GLN A 460 -5.35 6.53 -11.91
N GLN A 461 -4.91 6.22 -10.69
CA GLN A 461 -4.87 4.84 -10.22
C GLN A 461 -6.27 4.28 -9.94
N LEU A 462 -7.23 5.12 -9.54
CA LEU A 462 -8.62 4.72 -9.40
C LEU A 462 -9.24 4.36 -10.77
N MET A 463 -8.97 5.14 -11.82
CA MET A 463 -9.40 4.80 -13.19
C MET A 463 -8.72 3.52 -13.70
N ALA A 464 -7.46 3.29 -13.33
CA ALA A 464 -6.77 2.02 -13.60
C ALA A 464 -7.47 0.84 -12.91
N THR A 465 -7.92 1.04 -11.67
CA THR A 465 -8.67 0.03 -10.90
C THR A 465 -10.04 -0.23 -11.52
N ASP A 466 -10.75 0.83 -11.93
CA ASP A 466 -12.03 0.73 -12.66
C ASP A 466 -11.91 -0.10 -13.93
N ARG A 467 -10.81 0.06 -14.69
CA ARG A 467 -10.54 -0.76 -15.88
C ARG A 467 -10.46 -2.26 -15.56
N LEU A 468 -9.90 -2.63 -14.41
CA LEU A 468 -9.85 -4.04 -13.96
C LEU A 468 -11.23 -4.54 -13.53
N ILE A 469 -12.05 -3.68 -12.91
CA ILE A 469 -13.46 -4.00 -12.60
C ILE A 469 -14.25 -4.24 -13.90
N LEU A 470 -14.06 -3.39 -14.90
CA LEU A 470 -14.70 -3.55 -16.20
C LEU A 470 -14.27 -4.86 -16.88
N GLU A 471 -12.98 -5.22 -16.80
CA GLU A 471 -12.44 -6.48 -17.31
C GLU A 471 -13.06 -7.69 -16.60
N LEU A 472 -13.14 -7.65 -15.26
CA LEU A 472 -13.80 -8.67 -14.44
C LEU A 472 -15.25 -8.88 -14.89
N LEU A 473 -16.03 -7.80 -14.99
CA LEU A 473 -17.44 -7.88 -15.37
C LEU A 473 -17.61 -8.37 -16.80
N THR A 474 -16.81 -7.87 -17.74
CA THR A 474 -16.86 -8.28 -19.15
C THR A 474 -16.61 -9.76 -19.29
N LYS A 475 -15.61 -10.30 -18.59
CA LYS A 475 -15.27 -11.72 -18.67
C LYS A 475 -16.28 -12.59 -17.93
N LEU A 476 -16.71 -12.17 -16.74
CA LEU A 476 -17.68 -12.92 -15.95
C LEU A 476 -19.02 -13.01 -16.68
N LYS A 477 -19.53 -11.92 -17.26
CA LYS A 477 -20.78 -11.87 -18.06
C LYS A 477 -20.76 -12.81 -19.27
N LYS A 478 -19.59 -12.99 -19.90
CA LYS A 478 -19.40 -13.90 -21.04
C LYS A 478 -19.23 -15.37 -20.64
N SER A 479 -19.11 -15.66 -19.34
CA SER A 479 -18.88 -17.00 -18.83
C SER A 479 -20.17 -17.64 -18.30
N ALA A 480 -20.16 -18.97 -18.16
CA ALA A 480 -21.22 -19.72 -17.48
C ALA A 480 -21.30 -19.41 -15.96
N ASN A 481 -20.40 -18.57 -15.42
CA ASN A 481 -20.38 -18.19 -14.02
C ASN A 481 -21.16 -16.91 -13.72
N TRP A 482 -21.64 -16.15 -14.71
CA TRP A 482 -22.37 -14.90 -14.47
C TRP A 482 -23.58 -15.10 -13.55
N ASP A 483 -24.54 -15.93 -13.96
CA ASP A 483 -25.79 -16.10 -13.22
C ASP A 483 -25.56 -16.83 -11.89
N ARG A 484 -24.67 -17.84 -11.85
CA ARG A 484 -24.39 -18.66 -10.65
C ARG A 484 -23.32 -18.13 -9.69
N THR A 485 -22.91 -16.87 -9.83
CA THR A 485 -21.93 -16.24 -8.91
C THR A 485 -22.56 -15.06 -8.18
N MET A 486 -22.43 -15.05 -6.86
CA MET A 486 -22.60 -13.86 -6.05
C MET A 486 -21.31 -13.04 -6.10
N LEU A 487 -21.34 -11.82 -6.62
CA LEU A 487 -20.19 -10.92 -6.65
C LEU A 487 -20.39 -9.79 -5.64
N VAL A 488 -19.47 -9.69 -4.68
CA VAL A 488 -19.40 -8.62 -3.69
C VAL A 488 -18.16 -7.80 -3.96
N VAL A 489 -18.32 -6.50 -4.19
CA VAL A 489 -17.22 -5.54 -4.34
C VAL A 489 -17.39 -4.46 -3.27
N THR A 490 -16.38 -4.31 -2.42
CA THR A 490 -16.38 -3.34 -1.33
C THR A 490 -15.00 -2.72 -1.16
N ALA A 491 -14.89 -1.67 -0.34
CA ALA A 491 -13.62 -1.21 0.20
C ALA A 491 -13.48 -1.49 1.70
N ASP A 492 -12.26 -1.53 2.20
CA ASP A 492 -12.00 -1.61 3.65
C ASP A 492 -12.22 -0.25 4.33
N HIS A 493 -11.77 0.84 3.71
CA HIS A 493 -11.92 2.24 4.08
C HIS A 493 -11.61 3.18 2.91
N GLY A 494 -11.76 4.49 3.13
CA GLY A 494 -11.41 5.55 2.18
C GLY A 494 -10.13 6.32 2.56
N ILE A 495 -9.99 7.51 2.00
CA ILE A 495 -8.89 8.46 2.22
C ILE A 495 -9.39 9.88 1.95
N THR A 496 -8.97 10.87 2.77
CA THR A 496 -9.19 12.29 2.45
C THR A 496 -8.00 12.89 1.70
N MET A 497 -8.29 13.75 0.73
CA MET A 497 -7.32 14.61 0.04
C MET A 497 -7.44 16.07 0.47
N GLU A 498 -8.13 16.34 1.58
CA GLU A 498 -8.34 17.70 2.04
C GLU A 498 -7.03 18.34 2.55
N ALA A 499 -6.76 19.56 2.09
CA ALA A 499 -5.58 20.32 2.51
C ALA A 499 -5.58 20.58 4.02
N GLY A 500 -4.39 20.54 4.64
CA GLY A 500 -4.26 20.72 6.08
C GLY A 500 -4.70 19.54 6.94
N VAL A 501 -5.17 18.42 6.35
CA VAL A 501 -5.58 17.21 7.08
C VAL A 501 -4.63 16.04 6.80
N TRP A 502 -4.35 15.26 7.84
CA TRP A 502 -3.57 14.03 7.75
C TRP A 502 -4.36 12.90 7.09
N LYS A 503 -4.45 12.91 5.74
CA LYS A 503 -4.95 11.81 4.88
C LYS A 503 -5.80 10.78 5.66
N ARG A 504 -5.20 9.70 6.15
CA ARG A 504 -5.82 8.81 7.15
C ARG A 504 -4.96 8.56 8.39
N SER A 505 -3.68 8.92 8.36
CA SER A 505 -2.69 8.55 9.38
C SER A 505 -3.03 9.14 10.76
N GLN A 506 -3.73 10.29 10.79
CA GLN A 506 -4.32 10.86 11.98
C GLN A 506 -5.73 11.34 11.63
N VAL A 507 -6.74 10.74 12.27
CA VAL A 507 -8.12 11.20 12.14
C VAL A 507 -8.26 12.44 13.03
N ASP A 508 -8.79 13.53 12.46
CA ASP A 508 -9.07 14.76 13.18
C ASP A 508 -10.56 14.78 13.59
N PRO A 509 -10.89 14.56 14.88
CA PRO A 509 -12.27 14.58 15.35
C PRO A 509 -12.95 15.94 15.20
N ALA A 510 -12.19 17.02 15.03
CA ALA A 510 -12.71 18.37 14.81
C ALA A 510 -13.13 18.63 13.36
N LYS A 511 -12.89 17.68 12.44
CA LYS A 511 -13.26 17.75 11.01
C LYS A 511 -14.17 16.59 10.60
N PRO A 512 -15.42 16.55 11.10
CA PRO A 512 -16.33 15.43 10.87
C PRO A 512 -16.67 15.18 9.39
N GLU A 513 -16.57 16.19 8.52
CA GLU A 513 -16.72 16.05 7.07
C GLU A 513 -15.68 15.11 6.45
N THR A 514 -14.47 15.05 7.01
CA THR A 514 -13.43 14.12 6.55
C THR A 514 -13.70 12.68 6.98
N HIS A 515 -14.61 12.45 7.93
CA HIS A 515 -15.07 11.10 8.25
C HIS A 515 -15.86 10.50 7.09
N GLU A 516 -16.56 11.30 6.29
CA GLU A 516 -17.19 10.81 5.06
C GLU A 516 -16.12 10.30 4.08
N ASP A 517 -15.05 11.07 3.88
CA ASP A 517 -13.94 10.67 3.02
C ASP A 517 -13.26 9.37 3.51
N LEU A 518 -13.19 9.16 4.82
CA LEU A 518 -12.48 8.03 5.41
C LEU A 518 -13.34 6.77 5.54
N TYR A 519 -14.64 6.91 5.80
CA TYR A 519 -15.49 5.79 6.18
C TYR A 519 -16.64 5.52 5.21
N ARG A 520 -17.03 6.46 4.36
CA ARG A 520 -18.05 6.20 3.33
C ARG A 520 -17.42 5.43 2.17
N VAL A 521 -17.77 4.16 2.04
CA VAL A 521 -17.16 3.24 1.06
C VAL A 521 -18.20 2.67 0.11
N PRO A 522 -17.84 2.27 -1.12
CA PRO A 522 -18.75 1.56 -2.00
C PRO A 522 -19.02 0.14 -1.48
N LEU A 523 -20.28 -0.30 -1.58
CA LEU A 523 -20.68 -1.70 -1.42
C LEU A 523 -21.64 -2.10 -2.54
N PHE A 524 -21.18 -2.98 -3.43
CA PHE A 524 -21.98 -3.56 -4.51
C PHE A 524 -22.15 -5.05 -4.26
N ILE A 525 -23.40 -5.54 -4.38
CA ILE A 525 -23.71 -6.97 -4.29
C ILE A 525 -24.54 -7.36 -5.50
N LYS A 526 -23.93 -8.08 -6.44
CA LYS A 526 -24.64 -8.81 -7.50
C LYS A 526 -25.02 -10.17 -6.93
N TYR A 527 -26.31 -10.40 -6.73
CA TYR A 527 -26.82 -11.70 -6.28
C TYR A 527 -26.84 -12.72 -7.43
N PRO A 528 -26.79 -14.03 -7.15
CA PRO A 528 -27.02 -15.03 -8.18
C PRO A 528 -28.39 -14.81 -8.84
N ASP A 529 -28.47 -15.04 -10.15
CA ASP A 529 -29.66 -14.87 -10.99
C ASP A 529 -30.28 -13.46 -11.04
N GLN A 530 -29.66 -12.45 -10.41
CA GLN A 530 -30.15 -11.08 -10.41
C GLN A 530 -30.26 -10.51 -11.83
N LYS A 531 -31.45 -10.00 -12.19
CA LYS A 531 -31.73 -9.39 -13.50
C LYS A 531 -31.96 -7.88 -13.46
N VAL A 532 -32.32 -7.34 -12.29
CA VAL A 532 -32.63 -5.92 -12.11
C VAL A 532 -31.66 -5.32 -11.11
N ALA A 533 -31.06 -4.18 -11.45
CA ALA A 533 -30.23 -3.42 -10.53
C ALA A 533 -31.10 -2.66 -9.53
N GLU A 534 -30.59 -2.51 -8.31
CA GLU A 534 -31.25 -1.80 -7.23
C GLU A 534 -30.27 -0.83 -6.57
N VAL A 535 -30.79 0.27 -6.06
CA VAL A 535 -30.03 1.23 -5.25
C VAL A 535 -30.68 1.29 -3.87
N ARG A 536 -29.88 1.14 -2.80
CA ARG A 536 -30.35 1.15 -1.42
C ARG A 536 -29.52 2.12 -0.57
N ASP A 537 -30.18 3.09 0.05
CA ASP A 537 -29.54 4.09 0.93
C ASP A 537 -29.66 3.73 2.42
N CYS A 538 -29.92 2.46 2.70
CA CYS A 538 -30.04 1.98 4.06
C CYS A 538 -28.69 2.03 4.81
N THR A 539 -28.71 2.04 6.14
CA THR A 539 -27.52 2.17 6.99
C THR A 539 -26.73 0.86 7.11
N SER A 540 -26.25 0.36 5.97
CA SER A 540 -25.39 -0.83 5.90
C SER A 540 -24.01 -0.57 6.53
N SER A 541 -23.34 -1.65 6.87
CA SER A 541 -21.97 -1.64 7.39
C SER A 541 -21.25 -2.91 6.95
N PRO A 542 -19.91 -2.92 6.86
CA PRO A 542 -19.13 -4.11 6.48
C PRO A 542 -19.46 -5.39 7.26
N VAL A 543 -19.93 -5.25 8.50
CA VAL A 543 -20.35 -6.39 9.33
C VAL A 543 -21.55 -7.15 8.75
N ASP A 544 -22.28 -6.56 7.81
CA ASP A 544 -23.43 -7.16 7.11
C ASP A 544 -23.02 -8.10 5.96
N VAL A 545 -21.75 -8.05 5.51
CA VAL A 545 -21.26 -8.86 4.37
C VAL A 545 -21.32 -10.36 4.68
N LEU A 546 -20.73 -10.80 5.80
CA LEU A 546 -20.74 -12.21 6.21
C LEU A 546 -22.16 -12.79 6.35
N PRO A 547 -23.08 -12.19 7.14
CA PRO A 547 -24.43 -12.73 7.28
C PRO A 547 -25.21 -12.74 5.96
N THR A 548 -24.98 -11.76 5.06
CA THR A 548 -25.59 -11.75 3.73
C THR A 548 -25.10 -12.92 2.87
N ILE A 549 -23.79 -13.14 2.79
CA ILE A 549 -23.19 -14.27 2.05
C ILE A 549 -23.68 -15.60 2.63
N ALA A 550 -23.65 -15.74 3.96
CA ALA A 550 -24.11 -16.95 4.64
C ALA A 550 -25.58 -17.25 4.33
N ALA A 551 -26.45 -16.23 4.34
CA ALA A 551 -27.86 -16.39 4.05
C ALA A 551 -28.14 -16.73 2.57
N VAL A 552 -27.38 -16.15 1.62
CA VAL A 552 -27.46 -16.50 0.19
C VAL A 552 -27.03 -17.96 -0.04
N LYS A 553 -25.95 -18.40 0.60
CA LYS A 553 -25.48 -19.79 0.54
C LYS A 553 -26.31 -20.78 1.35
N GLY A 554 -27.26 -20.32 2.16
CA GLY A 554 -28.05 -21.18 3.05
C GLY A 554 -27.24 -21.80 4.19
N VAL A 555 -26.18 -21.13 4.62
CA VAL A 555 -25.24 -21.59 5.64
C VAL A 555 -25.60 -20.95 6.97
N GLU A 556 -26.12 -21.75 7.91
CA GLU A 556 -26.42 -21.27 9.27
C GLU A 556 -25.19 -21.35 10.17
N SER A 557 -24.54 -20.21 10.41
CA SER A 557 -23.34 -20.17 11.24
C SER A 557 -23.58 -20.63 12.68
N GLY A 558 -24.78 -20.40 13.23
CA GLY A 558 -25.05 -20.51 14.66
C GLY A 558 -24.22 -19.53 15.51
N TRP A 559 -23.51 -18.60 14.86
CA TRP A 559 -22.68 -17.60 15.52
C TRP A 559 -23.52 -16.37 15.79
N LYS A 560 -23.34 -15.77 16.98
CA LYS A 560 -23.84 -14.42 17.23
C LYS A 560 -23.06 -13.46 16.34
N LEU A 561 -23.69 -12.86 15.33
CA LEU A 561 -23.12 -11.82 14.45
C LEU A 561 -23.66 -10.44 14.85
N ASP A 562 -22.96 -9.37 14.47
CA ASP A 562 -23.42 -7.99 14.71
C ASP A 562 -24.14 -7.39 13.49
N GLY A 563 -23.86 -7.91 12.30
CA GLY A 563 -24.55 -7.59 11.06
C GLY A 563 -25.84 -8.38 10.80
N THR A 564 -26.46 -8.13 9.66
CA THR A 564 -27.71 -8.75 9.19
C THR A 564 -27.64 -9.12 7.70
N ASP A 565 -28.51 -10.03 7.26
CA ASP A 565 -28.72 -10.33 5.83
C ASP A 565 -29.38 -9.14 5.12
N LEU A 566 -28.65 -8.47 4.24
CA LEU A 566 -29.10 -7.26 3.55
C LEU A 566 -30.26 -7.50 2.57
N ARG A 567 -30.51 -8.76 2.15
CA ARG A 567 -31.65 -9.08 1.28
C ARG A 567 -32.99 -8.81 1.97
N LYS A 568 -33.07 -9.07 3.27
CA LYS A 568 -34.28 -8.89 4.09
C LYS A 568 -34.45 -7.46 4.62
N GLY A 569 -33.58 -6.54 4.19
CA GLY A 569 -33.51 -5.17 4.68
C GLY A 569 -32.34 -4.96 5.63
N CYS A 570 -32.05 -3.69 5.90
CA CYS A 570 -30.87 -3.30 6.67
C CYS A 570 -31.26 -2.96 8.10
N LYS A 571 -30.39 -3.29 9.04
CA LYS A 571 -30.57 -2.88 10.44
C LYS A 571 -30.46 -1.36 10.53
N ASN A 572 -31.42 -0.71 11.18
CA ASN A 572 -31.35 0.73 11.39
C ASN A 572 -30.19 1.09 12.33
N ARG A 573 -29.19 1.79 11.80
CA ARG A 573 -28.01 2.29 12.53
C ARG A 573 -27.89 3.80 12.34
N PRO A 574 -28.67 4.61 13.07
CA PRO A 574 -28.58 6.07 12.95
C PRO A 574 -27.21 6.60 13.39
N ASN A 575 -26.48 5.85 14.23
CA ASN A 575 -25.14 6.16 14.69
C ASN A 575 -24.23 4.97 14.38
N ARG A 576 -23.38 5.08 13.36
CA ARG A 576 -22.41 4.02 12.99
C ARG A 576 -21.05 4.35 13.59
N ARG A 577 -20.62 3.52 14.55
CA ARG A 577 -19.33 3.66 15.23
C ARG A 577 -18.18 3.39 14.27
N VAL A 578 -17.19 4.27 14.29
CA VAL A 578 -15.96 4.16 13.50
C VAL A 578 -14.75 4.25 14.42
N LEU A 579 -13.68 3.48 14.13
CA LEU A 579 -12.49 3.39 14.98
C LEU A 579 -11.22 3.84 14.26
N TRP A 580 -10.31 4.46 15.00
CA TRP A 580 -8.93 4.70 14.58
C TRP A 580 -7.99 4.32 15.74
N PRO A 581 -6.65 4.22 15.52
CA PRO A 581 -5.74 3.58 16.47
C PRO A 581 -5.85 4.05 17.93
N ASN A 582 -6.10 5.33 18.15
CA ASN A 582 -6.15 5.95 19.48
C ASN A 582 -7.49 6.64 19.78
N GLY A 583 -8.58 6.29 19.09
CA GLY A 583 -9.86 6.91 19.32
C GLY A 583 -11.02 6.30 18.53
N GLU A 584 -12.19 6.88 18.74
CA GLU A 584 -13.43 6.45 18.10
C GLU A 584 -14.34 7.64 17.81
N GLY A 585 -15.24 7.45 16.86
CA GLY A 585 -16.22 8.44 16.45
C GLY A 585 -17.49 7.79 15.92
N VAL A 586 -18.37 8.62 15.37
CA VAL A 586 -19.66 8.20 14.82
C VAL A 586 -19.90 8.90 13.49
N VAL A 587 -20.44 8.17 12.53
CA VAL A 587 -21.01 8.70 11.29
C VAL A 587 -22.54 8.51 11.33
N SER A 588 -23.28 9.62 11.40
CA SER A 588 -24.75 9.65 11.56
C SER A 588 -25.52 10.17 10.35
N THR A 589 -24.81 10.76 9.40
CA THR A 589 -25.25 11.29 8.09
C THR A 589 -25.65 10.20 7.10
N GLY A 590 -26.58 10.49 6.19
CA GLY A 590 -26.95 9.60 5.09
C GLY A 590 -26.01 9.70 3.89
N PHE A 591 -26.50 9.24 2.73
CA PHE A 591 -25.75 9.25 1.48
C PHE A 591 -25.49 10.66 0.95
N GLU A 592 -26.37 11.62 1.27
CA GLU A 592 -26.26 13.03 0.89
C GLU A 592 -24.91 13.64 1.26
N ALA A 593 -24.32 13.26 2.40
CA ALA A 593 -23.01 13.74 2.81
C ALA A 593 -21.89 13.27 1.86
N ALA A 594 -22.00 12.08 1.27
CA ALA A 594 -21.06 11.59 0.27
C ALA A 594 -21.14 12.41 -1.03
N GLN A 595 -22.36 12.80 -1.43
CA GLN A 595 -22.60 13.66 -2.59
C GLN A 595 -22.07 15.07 -2.35
N GLU A 596 -22.24 15.62 -1.14
CA GLU A 596 -21.64 16.90 -0.76
C GLU A 596 -20.11 16.87 -0.85
N ARG A 597 -19.47 15.77 -0.42
CA ARG A 597 -18.02 15.58 -0.60
C ARG A 597 -17.63 15.50 -2.07
N ALA A 598 -18.38 14.80 -2.91
CA ALA A 598 -18.13 14.76 -4.36
C ALA A 598 -18.17 16.18 -4.96
N ASN A 599 -19.18 16.97 -4.59
CA ASN A 599 -19.33 18.37 -4.99
C ASN A 599 -18.27 19.31 -4.38
N PHE A 600 -17.69 18.97 -3.23
CA PHE A 600 -16.55 19.68 -2.67
C PHE A 600 -15.30 19.46 -3.52
N TYR A 601 -14.98 18.20 -3.85
CA TYR A 601 -13.82 17.86 -4.67
C TYR A 601 -13.95 18.28 -6.13
N SER A 602 -15.18 18.44 -6.65
CA SER A 602 -15.41 18.92 -8.03
C SER A 602 -15.00 20.39 -8.24
N LYS A 603 -14.92 21.18 -7.16
CA LYS A 603 -14.36 22.54 -7.16
C LYS A 603 -12.84 22.56 -7.35
N MET A 604 -12.18 21.41 -7.28
CA MET A 604 -10.78 21.23 -7.61
C MET A 604 -10.62 20.52 -8.96
N VAL A 605 -11.22 19.33 -9.10
CA VAL A 605 -11.22 18.51 -10.31
C VAL A 605 -12.66 18.33 -10.81
N PRO A 606 -13.10 19.11 -11.82
CA PRO A 606 -14.46 19.07 -12.37
C PRO A 606 -14.89 17.66 -12.85
N PHE A 607 -16.20 17.42 -12.99
CA PHE A 607 -16.74 16.11 -13.35
C PHE A 607 -16.67 15.79 -14.84
N GLU A 608 -16.63 16.81 -15.68
CA GLU A 608 -16.76 16.73 -17.14
C GLU A 608 -15.55 16.02 -17.79
N LYS A 609 -15.71 15.65 -19.07
CA LYS A 609 -14.63 15.11 -19.93
C LYS A 609 -14.07 13.77 -19.45
N GLY A 610 -14.88 12.99 -18.73
CA GLY A 610 -14.55 11.63 -18.30
C GLY A 610 -13.17 11.49 -17.67
N GLN A 611 -12.36 10.59 -18.23
CA GLN A 611 -11.02 10.30 -17.74
C GLN A 611 -10.01 11.42 -18.02
N ASN A 612 -10.13 12.11 -19.16
CA ASN A 612 -9.23 13.23 -19.50
C ASN A 612 -9.49 14.44 -18.60
N GLY A 613 -10.74 14.66 -18.19
CA GLY A 613 -11.10 15.68 -17.21
C GLY A 613 -10.46 15.49 -15.84
N ALA A 614 -10.01 14.28 -15.49
CA ALA A 614 -9.41 14.00 -14.18
C ALA A 614 -8.07 14.72 -13.93
N VAL A 615 -7.44 15.30 -14.96
CA VAL A 615 -6.22 16.13 -14.83
C VAL A 615 -6.48 17.63 -14.94
N SER A 616 -7.74 18.04 -15.05
CA SER A 616 -8.15 19.44 -15.26
C SER A 616 -8.27 20.23 -13.96
N VAL A 617 -8.23 21.57 -14.05
CA VAL A 617 -8.46 22.51 -12.94
C VAL A 617 -9.85 23.13 -13.11
N PHE A 618 -10.62 23.23 -12.03
CA PHE A 618 -11.84 24.05 -12.04
C PHE A 618 -11.54 25.53 -12.33
N PRO A 619 -12.37 26.24 -13.12
CA PRO A 619 -13.60 25.79 -13.77
C PRO A 619 -13.40 25.37 -15.24
N TYR A 620 -12.16 25.14 -15.67
CA TYR A 620 -11.80 24.99 -17.09
C TYR A 620 -11.86 23.54 -17.61
N GLY A 621 -12.48 22.61 -16.90
CA GLY A 621 -12.55 21.19 -17.28
C GLY A 621 -13.04 20.95 -18.71
N THR A 622 -14.00 21.75 -19.19
CA THR A 622 -14.54 21.67 -20.56
C THR A 622 -13.52 21.98 -21.66
N LEU A 623 -12.38 22.60 -21.33
CA LEU A 623 -11.31 22.88 -22.29
C LEU A 623 -10.45 21.67 -22.62
N MET A 624 -10.52 20.58 -21.84
CA MET A 624 -9.79 19.35 -22.16
C MET A 624 -10.16 18.83 -23.55
N ASP A 625 -9.15 18.32 -24.26
CA ASP A 625 -9.19 17.81 -25.63
C ASP A 625 -9.45 18.87 -26.73
N LEU A 626 -9.68 20.14 -26.37
CA LEU A 626 -9.87 21.20 -27.35
C LEU A 626 -8.55 21.54 -28.04
N LYS A 627 -8.64 21.84 -29.34
CA LYS A 627 -7.49 22.30 -30.14
C LYS A 627 -7.13 23.73 -29.76
N VAL A 628 -5.84 24.00 -29.62
CA VAL A 628 -5.29 25.34 -29.42
C VAL A 628 -4.45 25.69 -30.65
N PRO A 629 -4.97 26.52 -31.59
CA PRO A 629 -4.22 26.92 -32.77
C PRO A 629 -3.00 27.77 -32.38
N THR A 630 -1.86 27.54 -33.04
CA THR A 630 -0.66 28.38 -32.86
C THR A 630 -0.84 29.82 -33.36
N SER A 631 -1.88 30.06 -34.15
CA SER A 631 -2.28 31.37 -34.67
C SER A 631 -3.12 32.21 -33.70
N ILE A 632 -3.46 31.69 -32.51
CA ILE A 632 -4.16 32.47 -31.49
C ILE A 632 -3.27 33.58 -30.95
N LEU A 633 -3.89 34.55 -30.26
CA LEU A 633 -3.19 35.67 -29.63
C LEU A 633 -2.02 35.18 -28.76
N ARG A 634 -0.85 35.79 -28.94
CA ARG A 634 0.33 35.50 -28.13
C ARG A 634 0.13 35.99 -26.71
N ASP A 635 0.57 35.17 -25.77
CA ASP A 635 0.59 35.57 -24.36
C ASP A 635 1.62 36.67 -24.13
N ILE A 636 1.25 37.66 -23.31
CA ILE A 636 2.11 38.82 -22.98
C ILE A 636 2.64 38.75 -21.54
N HIS A 637 2.21 37.75 -20.77
CA HIS A 637 2.50 37.60 -19.35
C HIS A 637 3.70 36.67 -19.10
N VAL A 638 3.89 35.65 -19.93
CA VAL A 638 5.01 34.70 -19.83
C VAL A 638 6.16 35.15 -20.73
N SER A 639 7.39 35.23 -20.17
CA SER A 639 8.60 35.51 -20.97
C SER A 639 9.25 34.25 -21.52
N SER A 640 9.35 33.21 -20.70
CA SER A 640 9.91 31.91 -21.03
C SER A 640 9.41 30.85 -20.05
N TRP A 641 9.50 29.59 -20.44
CA TRP A 641 9.15 28.48 -19.55
C TRP A 641 9.91 27.21 -19.94
N THR A 642 10.04 26.27 -19.01
CA THR A 642 10.80 25.02 -19.20
C THR A 642 9.96 23.78 -18.87
N ILE A 643 10.39 22.62 -19.35
CA ILE A 643 9.94 21.29 -18.88
C ILE A 643 11.17 20.48 -18.49
N ASP A 644 11.26 20.10 -17.21
CA ASP A 644 12.40 19.34 -16.68
C ASP A 644 12.51 17.95 -17.32
N GLN A 645 11.36 17.32 -17.64
CA GLN A 645 11.29 15.98 -18.23
C GLN A 645 11.16 15.98 -19.76
N SER A 646 11.58 17.04 -20.46
CA SER A 646 11.37 17.22 -21.91
C SER A 646 11.93 16.08 -22.78
N SER A 647 13.05 15.48 -22.39
CA SER A 647 13.65 14.35 -23.11
C SER A 647 12.76 13.11 -23.13
N ARG A 648 11.97 12.89 -22.08
CA ARG A 648 11.07 11.73 -21.95
C ARG A 648 9.86 11.81 -22.88
N LEU A 649 9.50 13.01 -23.33
CA LEU A 649 8.40 13.24 -24.25
C LEU A 649 8.77 12.91 -25.71
N LYS A 650 10.06 12.73 -26.02
CA LYS A 650 10.54 12.42 -27.38
C LYS A 650 10.46 10.94 -27.76
N ALA A 651 10.30 10.06 -26.78
CA ALA A 651 10.32 8.61 -26.96
C ALA A 651 9.35 7.93 -25.99
N VAL A 652 8.07 8.32 -26.07
CA VAL A 652 7.02 7.67 -25.30
C VAL A 652 6.76 6.28 -25.88
N GLU A 653 6.71 5.29 -25.00
CA GLU A 653 6.40 3.91 -25.36
C GLU A 653 4.96 3.54 -24.98
N THR A 654 4.50 2.43 -25.56
CA THR A 654 3.16 1.86 -25.30
C THR A 654 3.30 0.43 -24.84
N GLY A 655 2.44 0.03 -23.91
CA GLY A 655 2.39 -1.33 -23.38
C GLY A 655 2.04 -1.30 -21.89
N PRO A 656 1.53 -2.39 -21.33
CA PRO A 656 1.22 -2.44 -19.91
C PRO A 656 2.49 -2.20 -19.08
N LEU A 657 2.34 -1.44 -18.01
CA LEU A 657 3.40 -1.10 -17.05
C LEU A 657 4.58 -0.27 -17.56
N VAL A 658 4.59 0.15 -18.83
CA VAL A 658 5.58 1.09 -19.37
C VAL A 658 5.52 2.41 -18.59
N ASP A 659 6.68 2.92 -18.14
CA ASP A 659 6.79 4.19 -17.43
C ASP A 659 6.76 5.39 -18.39
N ILE A 660 5.77 6.28 -18.22
CA ILE A 660 5.56 7.45 -19.10
C ILE A 660 5.69 8.78 -18.33
N PRO A 661 6.03 9.89 -19.01
CA PRO A 661 6.08 11.21 -18.39
C PRO A 661 4.66 11.80 -18.24
N LEU A 662 3.78 11.10 -17.51
CA LEU A 662 2.42 11.57 -17.27
C LEU A 662 2.42 12.85 -16.44
N GLU A 663 3.40 12.99 -15.57
CA GLU A 663 3.56 14.15 -14.72
C GLU A 663 4.81 14.94 -15.14
N VAL A 664 4.64 16.26 -15.26
CA VAL A 664 5.68 17.18 -15.73
C VAL A 664 5.83 18.34 -14.76
N SER A 665 7.07 18.82 -14.62
CA SER A 665 7.44 20.00 -13.84
C SER A 665 8.33 20.92 -14.66
N GLY A 666 8.44 22.16 -14.19
CA GLY A 666 9.39 23.12 -14.73
C GLY A 666 9.19 24.49 -14.09
N VAL A 667 9.73 25.51 -14.74
CA VAL A 667 9.66 26.89 -14.28
C VAL A 667 9.02 27.77 -15.35
N ILE A 668 8.10 28.65 -14.96
CA ILE A 668 7.53 29.71 -15.80
C ILE A 668 8.07 31.04 -15.31
N ASN A 669 8.69 31.82 -16.18
CA ASN A 669 9.16 33.17 -15.88
C ASN A 669 8.12 34.21 -16.27
N ILE A 670 7.77 35.08 -15.34
CA ILE A 670 6.65 36.02 -15.47
C ILE A 670 7.18 37.39 -15.91
N LYS A 671 6.78 37.83 -17.10
CA LYS A 671 7.09 39.14 -17.68
C LYS A 671 6.19 40.25 -17.12
N SER A 672 4.91 39.99 -16.99
CA SER A 672 3.91 40.94 -16.47
C SER A 672 2.92 40.21 -15.57
N GLN A 673 2.30 40.94 -14.63
CA GLN A 673 1.40 40.35 -13.63
C GLN A 673 0.29 39.54 -14.30
N LEU A 674 0.11 38.29 -13.84
CA LEU A 674 -0.94 37.41 -14.31
C LEU A 674 -2.27 37.72 -13.61
N PRO A 675 -3.41 37.67 -14.33
CA PRO A 675 -4.73 37.73 -13.71
C PRO A 675 -4.89 36.70 -12.58
N SER A 676 -5.68 37.02 -11.56
CA SER A 676 -5.84 36.17 -10.38
C SER A 676 -6.46 34.80 -10.67
N ASP A 677 -7.19 34.68 -11.79
CA ASP A 677 -7.87 33.47 -12.26
C ASP A 677 -7.10 32.74 -13.37
N ALA A 678 -5.84 33.11 -13.63
CA ALA A 678 -5.04 32.50 -14.68
C ALA A 678 -4.69 31.04 -14.37
N VAL A 679 -4.86 30.18 -15.37
CA VAL A 679 -4.47 28.76 -15.35
C VAL A 679 -3.61 28.48 -16.57
N GLY A 680 -2.54 27.70 -16.38
CA GLY A 680 -1.73 27.24 -17.50
C GLY A 680 -2.38 26.01 -18.14
N LEU A 681 -2.45 25.97 -19.47
CA LEU A 681 -2.89 24.83 -20.26
C LEU A 681 -1.67 24.16 -20.88
N MET A 682 -1.47 22.88 -20.58
CA MET A 682 -0.49 22.05 -21.27
C MET A 682 -1.12 21.54 -22.56
N VAL A 683 -0.53 21.93 -23.68
CA VAL A 683 -1.01 21.60 -25.02
C VAL A 683 -0.07 20.53 -25.61
N VAL A 684 -0.55 19.29 -25.71
CA VAL A 684 0.18 18.17 -26.32
C VAL A 684 -0.32 17.99 -27.75
N ASP A 685 0.58 18.07 -28.72
CA ASP A 685 0.28 17.96 -30.17
C ASP A 685 -0.92 18.83 -30.61
N GLY A 686 -0.97 20.06 -30.09
CA GLY A 686 -2.00 21.05 -30.43
C GLY A 686 -3.34 20.89 -29.70
N LYS A 687 -3.48 19.97 -28.74
CA LYS A 687 -4.68 19.81 -27.91
C LYS A 687 -4.39 20.01 -26.42
N VAL A 688 -5.33 20.60 -25.69
CA VAL A 688 -5.24 20.69 -24.22
C VAL A 688 -5.27 19.28 -23.62
N ALA A 689 -4.17 18.91 -22.96
CA ALA A 689 -3.98 17.60 -22.37
C ALA A 689 -3.57 17.66 -20.89
N GLY A 690 -3.48 18.84 -20.29
CA GLY A 690 -3.19 19.00 -18.86
C GLY A 690 -3.32 20.45 -18.42
N MET A 691 -3.30 20.70 -17.11
CA MET A 691 -3.49 22.05 -16.57
C MET A 691 -2.65 22.33 -15.31
N ILE A 692 -2.05 23.52 -15.28
CA ILE A 692 -1.23 24.07 -14.20
C ILE A 692 -2.08 24.95 -13.30
N ALA A 693 -2.24 24.57 -12.04
CA ALA A 693 -2.89 25.38 -11.00
C ALA A 693 -1.88 26.31 -10.28
N GLY A 694 -2.39 27.34 -9.60
CA GLY A 694 -1.58 28.25 -8.78
C GLY A 694 -0.83 29.35 -9.55
N LEU A 695 -1.05 29.44 -10.86
CA LEU A 695 -0.41 30.43 -11.74
C LEU A 695 -1.03 31.84 -11.60
N GLY A 696 -2.29 31.93 -11.17
CA GLY A 696 -2.99 33.21 -11.01
C GLY A 696 -2.33 34.14 -10.00
N GLY A 697 -2.25 35.43 -10.34
CA GLY A 697 -1.73 36.48 -9.45
C GLY A 697 -0.21 36.55 -9.30
N GLN A 698 0.55 35.73 -10.02
CA GLN A 698 2.01 35.81 -10.02
C GLN A 698 2.50 37.17 -10.51
N GLN A 699 3.53 37.70 -9.84
CA GLN A 699 4.02 39.07 -10.03
C GLN A 699 5.03 39.18 -11.17
N ALA A 700 5.11 40.35 -11.79
CA ALA A 700 6.12 40.62 -12.81
C ALA A 700 7.53 40.41 -12.26
N GLY A 701 8.40 39.76 -13.03
CA GLY A 701 9.78 39.44 -12.65
C GLY A 701 9.94 38.21 -11.76
N SER A 702 8.84 37.54 -11.37
CA SER A 702 8.91 36.31 -10.58
C SER A 702 9.12 35.07 -11.46
N SER A 703 9.61 33.99 -10.83
CA SER A 703 9.66 32.64 -11.41
C SER A 703 8.73 31.73 -10.63
N PHE A 704 7.87 31.01 -11.33
CA PHE A 704 6.90 30.08 -10.76
C PHE A 704 7.28 28.63 -11.10
N THR A 705 7.64 27.85 -10.09
CA THR A 705 7.82 26.41 -10.25
C THR A 705 6.46 25.74 -10.30
N TYR A 706 6.20 24.99 -11.36
CA TYR A 706 4.91 24.33 -11.56
C TYR A 706 5.03 22.81 -11.56
N ARG A 707 3.87 22.19 -11.34
CA ARG A 707 3.60 20.78 -11.56
C ARG A 707 2.32 20.65 -12.35
N SER A 708 2.29 19.75 -13.32
CA SER A 708 1.10 19.44 -14.11
C SER A 708 1.02 17.96 -14.39
N MET A 709 -0.20 17.49 -14.62
CA MET A 709 -0.47 16.13 -15.07
C MET A 709 -1.05 16.20 -16.49
N LEU A 710 -0.47 15.41 -17.38
CA LEU A 710 -0.94 15.21 -18.75
C LEU A 710 -1.96 14.06 -18.76
N THR A 711 -2.77 13.96 -19.81
CA THR A 711 -3.62 12.78 -20.03
C THR A 711 -2.79 11.62 -20.52
N ALA A 712 -3.10 10.40 -20.06
CA ALA A 712 -2.46 9.21 -20.58
C ALA A 712 -2.73 9.06 -22.09
N GLU A 713 -3.96 9.34 -22.52
CA GLU A 713 -4.39 9.24 -23.93
C GLU A 713 -3.55 10.13 -24.87
N SER A 714 -3.17 11.34 -24.44
CA SER A 714 -2.34 12.23 -25.27
C SER A 714 -0.91 11.72 -25.50
N LEU A 715 -0.41 10.82 -24.64
CA LEU A 715 0.94 10.31 -24.70
C LEU A 715 0.98 8.97 -25.45
N THR A 716 0.77 9.00 -26.76
CA THR A 716 0.85 7.80 -27.61
C THR A 716 2.30 7.34 -27.84
N LYS A 717 2.53 6.29 -28.65
CA LYS A 717 3.90 5.88 -28.99
C LYS A 717 4.56 6.94 -29.88
N GLY A 718 5.72 7.46 -29.47
CA GLY A 718 6.54 8.35 -30.30
C GLY A 718 6.96 9.64 -29.59
N SER A 719 7.23 10.66 -30.40
CA SER A 719 7.63 11.99 -29.94
C SER A 719 6.42 12.91 -29.87
N HIS A 720 6.32 13.64 -28.77
CA HIS A 720 5.23 14.58 -28.50
C HIS A 720 5.77 16.00 -28.33
N GLU A 721 5.11 16.95 -28.99
CA GLU A 721 5.37 18.38 -28.78
C GLU A 721 4.47 18.88 -27.65
N VAL A 722 5.06 19.58 -26.68
CA VAL A 722 4.32 20.18 -25.56
C VAL A 722 4.51 21.68 -25.59
N ALA A 723 3.40 22.40 -25.67
CA ALA A 723 3.35 23.86 -25.63
C ALA A 723 2.58 24.35 -24.40
N LEU A 724 2.79 25.60 -24.03
CA LEU A 724 2.05 26.29 -22.98
C LEU A 724 1.08 27.30 -23.59
N ALA A 725 -0.16 27.26 -23.13
CA ALA A 725 -1.13 28.33 -23.31
C ALA A 725 -1.61 28.81 -21.93
N ILE A 726 -2.11 30.04 -21.85
CA ILE A 726 -2.69 30.61 -20.63
C ILE A 726 -4.18 30.80 -20.88
N VAL A 727 -5.00 30.49 -19.88
CA VAL A 727 -6.43 30.78 -19.91
C VAL A 727 -6.82 31.68 -18.74
N VAL A 728 -7.67 32.65 -19.03
CA VAL A 728 -8.27 33.60 -18.07
C VAL A 728 -9.75 33.79 -18.37
N GLY A 729 -10.51 34.36 -17.43
CA GLY A 729 -11.93 34.64 -17.57
C GLY A 729 -12.83 33.46 -17.17
N GLY A 730 -14.12 33.73 -16.95
CA GLY A 730 -15.06 32.69 -16.52
C GLY A 730 -15.21 31.55 -17.53
N ALA A 731 -15.55 30.34 -17.06
CA ALA A 731 -15.68 29.12 -17.88
C ALA A 731 -16.60 29.23 -19.11
N ARG A 732 -17.55 30.18 -19.11
CA ARG A 732 -18.47 30.44 -20.24
C ARG A 732 -17.84 31.28 -21.36
N LYS A 733 -16.80 32.07 -21.06
CA LYS A 733 -16.06 32.91 -22.02
C LYS A 733 -14.56 32.87 -21.68
N PRO A 734 -13.91 31.70 -21.81
CA PRO A 734 -12.48 31.58 -21.56
C PRO A 734 -11.71 32.31 -22.65
N HIS A 735 -10.73 33.11 -22.26
CA HIS A 735 -9.78 33.76 -23.16
C HIS A 735 -8.46 33.00 -23.09
N VAL A 736 -8.08 32.36 -24.20
CA VAL A 736 -6.86 31.56 -24.31
C VAL A 736 -5.80 32.33 -25.10
N THR A 737 -4.58 32.39 -24.58
CA THR A 737 -3.41 33.00 -25.21
C THR A 737 -2.26 31.98 -25.31
N TYR A 738 -1.43 32.06 -26.34
CA TYR A 738 -0.37 31.09 -26.61
C TYR A 738 1.00 31.59 -26.13
N ALA A 739 1.58 30.91 -25.13
CA ALA A 739 2.90 31.23 -24.60
C ALA A 739 4.04 30.54 -25.38
N GLY A 740 3.75 29.49 -26.16
CA GLY A 740 4.70 28.87 -27.07
C GLY A 740 5.35 27.60 -26.56
N LEU A 741 6.41 27.17 -27.25
CA LEU A 741 7.23 26.01 -26.90
C LEU A 741 8.16 26.31 -25.72
N PRO A 742 8.59 25.29 -24.96
CA PRO A 742 9.55 25.49 -23.87
C PRO A 742 10.89 25.97 -24.41
N SER A 743 11.62 26.72 -23.58
CA SER A 743 12.95 27.27 -23.86
C SER A 743 14.06 26.23 -23.76
#